data_AF-A0A2G9NHI8-F1
#
_entry.id   AF-A0A2G9NHI8-F1
#
_cell.length_a   1.000
_cell.length_b   1.000
_cell.length_c   1.000
_cell.angle_alpha   90.00
_cell.angle_beta   90.00
_cell.angle_gamma   90.00
#
_symmetry.space_group_name_H-M   'P 1'
#
loop_
_entity.id
_entity.type
_entity.pdbx_description
1 polymer ?
#
loop_
_entity_poly.entity_id
_entity_poly.type
_entity_poly.pdbx_seq_one_letter_code
_entity_poly.pdbx_strand_id
1 'polypeptide(L)'
;MKRQQRIDRRNKLVAIAGVVGIVIISLGILSYISSPQFSPSLQKNAGGNLGGIGSGGNDKKIQEQIYPDTWPEDSNRLPDGLPIDSDIACQLPYIEVWTAEDLSNVRNDLDGCYIQMADIDLAAAGYNNWEPIGDYDSPFIGNYNGNQFEIKNLKINRPDEDYVGLFGASRVAILRNIKIIDSTVSGRRYVGTLAGYFFGGELSSSYVINGYLAGYSTSGGLLGQMGSDKFSENLINKSFFEGSLEGTEYIGGLVGRTDRFFRNKVENSFSIINIRTRASTGGLVGGLFLGNVFNSMSFGNIESFGDDSSFSLGGLAGLVGPGIISSSSSSVKITSYDLQGEEGGFFGFNEGRISDSYSSGNLIAYGRGGYHWNAIVGGFGGAIWIPEGFIKNSYSRGFVETDGSRIGGFLGELKEGFQISDSKFDIQASGQNNCYKYGNCSGAEGHLTAEMKQQSTYENWDFDNTWTMIEGETYPVLRSQFDVGQWARWPLDSIYNESGKQYTEEITDMQKEEALVNGAIVANGRVGNSLFFKRSEKDYVDTQSDFDLYNAFSISTWMKLQQTPAQGEYYVVMSKNNMPDEKSYAMFLDSANRLYFVFYPDADGSGEVLVSSVLDNPTTIWNHVAVVYDGEQLRLYINGERKSVKNAVDVRPADIQSNLIIGAQTNVNSESGYSDYYWGSIDDVRMYHRPLLEDEIIVLANGFD
;
A
#
# COMPACT_ATOMS: atom_id res chain seq x y z
N MET A 1 44.88 30.24 -27.81
CA MET A 1 44.91 31.71 -27.75
C MET A 1 43.48 32.20 -27.63
N LYS A 2 43.16 32.91 -26.55
CA LYS A 2 41.82 33.31 -26.13
C LYS A 2 41.16 34.32 -27.10
N ARG A 3 39.82 34.36 -27.03
CA ARG A 3 38.89 35.49 -27.27
C ARG A 3 38.62 35.90 -28.73
N GLN A 4 37.47 36.47 -29.12
CA GLN A 4 36.09 36.65 -28.61
C GLN A 4 35.40 37.61 -29.62
N GLN A 5 34.12 37.35 -29.96
CA GLN A 5 33.06 38.32 -30.34
C GLN A 5 32.92 38.96 -31.75
N ARG A 6 31.69 38.76 -32.28
CA ARG A 6 30.68 39.74 -32.79
C ARG A 6 30.90 40.38 -34.18
N ILE A 7 30.01 40.23 -35.17
CA ILE A 7 28.63 40.77 -35.43
C ILE A 7 28.69 41.66 -36.69
N ASP A 8 27.85 41.35 -37.68
CA ASP A 8 27.09 42.25 -38.57
C ASP A 8 26.03 41.34 -39.25
N ARG A 9 24.78 41.67 -39.58
CA ARG A 9 24.01 42.92 -39.65
C ARG A 9 22.52 42.57 -39.90
N ARG A 10 21.61 43.29 -39.24
CA ARG A 10 20.28 43.83 -39.69
C ARG A 10 19.39 42.95 -40.60
N ASN A 11 18.14 42.64 -40.21
CA ASN A 11 17.05 43.63 -40.15
C ASN A 11 16.19 43.54 -38.87
N LYS A 12 15.89 44.72 -38.31
CA LYS A 12 15.09 45.04 -37.12
C LYS A 12 13.88 45.89 -37.55
N LEU A 13 12.75 45.75 -36.85
CA LEU A 13 12.00 46.78 -36.07
C LEU A 13 10.53 46.28 -35.92
N VAL A 14 9.98 45.91 -34.75
CA VAL A 14 9.85 46.60 -33.42
C VAL A 14 8.95 47.83 -33.56
N ALA A 15 7.93 48.15 -32.74
CA ALA A 15 7.16 47.59 -31.61
C ALA A 15 6.17 48.72 -31.22
N ILE A 16 5.22 48.47 -30.30
CA ILE A 16 4.96 49.24 -29.06
C ILE A 16 3.51 49.05 -28.53
N ALA A 17 3.47 48.50 -27.31
CA ALA A 17 2.64 48.79 -26.11
C ALA A 17 1.09 48.94 -26.14
N GLY A 18 0.45 48.28 -25.15
CA GLY A 18 -0.32 49.02 -24.13
C GLY A 18 -1.77 48.61 -23.80
N VAL A 19 -1.92 47.63 -22.88
CA VAL A 19 -2.88 47.52 -21.74
C VAL A 19 -4.42 47.50 -21.96
N VAL A 20 -5.09 46.75 -21.06
CA VAL A 20 -6.53 46.52 -20.80
C VAL A 20 -7.09 45.37 -21.64
N GLY A 21 -7.34 44.15 -21.13
CA GLY A 21 -8.03 43.78 -19.90
C GLY A 21 -9.39 43.19 -20.30
N ILE A 22 -9.61 41.88 -20.09
CA ILE A 22 -10.89 41.23 -19.74
C ILE A 22 -10.69 39.70 -19.71
N VAL A 23 -10.96 39.19 -18.52
CA VAL A 23 -11.25 37.85 -18.04
C VAL A 23 -12.22 37.04 -18.94
N ILE A 24 -11.96 35.75 -19.14
CA ILE A 24 -12.98 34.71 -19.43
C ILE A 24 -12.58 33.50 -18.56
N ILE A 25 -12.89 33.47 -17.26
CA ILE A 25 -14.09 32.88 -16.65
C ILE A 25 -14.75 31.79 -17.51
N SER A 26 -14.44 30.56 -17.12
CA SER A 26 -15.34 29.41 -17.12
C SER A 26 -16.70 29.81 -16.55
N LEU A 27 -17.79 29.63 -17.30
CA LEU A 27 -19.13 29.32 -16.79
C LEU A 27 -20.10 29.14 -17.96
N GLY A 28 -20.77 27.99 -17.96
CA GLY A 28 -21.84 27.66 -18.89
C GLY A 28 -22.64 26.46 -18.38
N ILE A 29 -23.02 26.48 -17.10
CA ILE A 29 -24.13 25.69 -16.57
C ILE A 29 -25.42 26.45 -16.87
N LEU A 30 -26.45 25.76 -17.37
CA LEU A 30 -27.87 25.75 -16.93
C LEU A 30 -28.63 24.97 -18.01
N SER A 31 -29.55 24.05 -17.73
CA SER A 31 -30.23 23.68 -16.50
C SER A 31 -31.08 22.43 -16.80
N TYR A 32 -31.08 21.44 -15.91
CA TYR A 32 -32.27 20.61 -15.72
C TYR A 32 -32.56 20.53 -14.24
N ILE A 33 -33.51 21.37 -13.83
CA ILE A 33 -34.16 21.31 -12.54
C ILE A 33 -35.22 20.21 -12.64
N SER A 34 -35.14 19.21 -11.78
CA SER A 34 -36.32 18.61 -11.17
C SER A 34 -35.92 17.91 -9.88
N SER A 35 -36.06 18.62 -8.76
CA SER A 35 -36.21 17.97 -7.46
C SER A 35 -37.62 17.35 -7.37
N PRO A 36 -37.77 16.21 -6.68
CA PRO A 36 -39.05 15.60 -6.41
C PRO A 36 -39.57 16.10 -5.07
N GLN A 37 -40.82 16.55 -4.98
CA GLN A 37 -41.58 16.44 -3.73
C GLN A 37 -43.06 16.16 -3.98
N PHE A 38 -43.51 15.14 -3.24
CA PHE A 38 -44.87 14.78 -2.95
C PHE A 38 -45.77 15.97 -2.57
N SER A 39 -47.05 15.90 -2.92
CA SER A 39 -48.12 16.29 -1.98
C SER A 39 -49.46 15.59 -2.33
N PRO A 40 -50.39 15.45 -1.35
CA PRO A 40 -51.53 14.56 -1.46
C PRO A 40 -52.83 15.30 -1.84
N SER A 41 -53.68 14.57 -2.56
CA SER A 41 -55.16 14.57 -2.51
C SER A 41 -55.99 15.83 -2.86
N LEU A 42 -57.06 15.53 -3.62
CA LEU A 42 -58.42 16.12 -3.64
C LEU A 42 -58.79 17.22 -4.67
N GLN A 43 -59.70 16.76 -5.55
CA GLN A 43 -60.91 17.39 -6.08
C GLN A 43 -60.91 18.17 -7.41
N LYS A 44 -61.70 17.57 -8.33
CA LYS A 44 -62.76 18.13 -9.17
C LYS A 44 -62.42 18.77 -10.53
N ASN A 45 -62.96 18.07 -11.53
CA ASN A 45 -63.79 18.55 -12.63
C ASN A 45 -63.14 19.05 -13.95
N ALA A 46 -63.31 18.18 -14.95
CA ALA A 46 -64.07 18.40 -16.18
C ALA A 46 -63.39 19.06 -17.41
N GLY A 47 -63.57 18.37 -18.55
CA GLY A 47 -63.38 18.85 -19.94
C GLY A 47 -61.94 18.70 -20.41
N GLY A 48 -61.60 18.04 -21.52
CA GLY A 48 -62.34 17.70 -22.72
C GLY A 48 -61.37 17.86 -23.90
N ASN A 49 -61.52 17.00 -24.90
CA ASN A 49 -60.97 17.04 -26.26
C ASN A 49 -59.55 16.52 -26.55
N LEU A 50 -59.60 15.40 -27.29
CA LEU A 50 -58.67 14.91 -28.30
C LEU A 50 -58.65 15.81 -29.55
N GLY A 51 -57.50 15.82 -30.22
CA GLY A 51 -57.23 16.33 -31.57
C GLY A 51 -55.77 16.78 -31.64
N GLY A 52 -54.83 16.13 -32.32
CA GLY A 52 -54.86 15.66 -33.70
C GLY A 52 -54.09 16.66 -34.58
N ILE A 53 -53.25 16.16 -35.52
CA ILE A 53 -52.37 16.85 -36.49
C ILE A 53 -50.92 16.99 -35.96
N GLY A 54 -49.83 16.56 -36.63
CA GLY A 54 -49.62 16.05 -37.99
C GLY A 54 -48.47 16.82 -38.69
N SER A 55 -47.48 16.09 -39.22
CA SER A 55 -46.33 16.51 -40.07
C SER A 55 -45.21 17.29 -39.36
N GLY A 56 -43.90 17.02 -39.54
CA GLY A 56 -43.17 16.25 -40.54
C GLY A 56 -42.09 17.16 -41.16
N GLY A 57 -40.79 16.82 -41.04
CA GLY A 57 -39.74 17.45 -41.85
C GLY A 57 -38.32 17.55 -41.28
N ASN A 58 -37.55 16.48 -41.47
CA ASN A 58 -36.13 16.45 -41.89
C ASN A 58 -35.07 17.28 -41.13
N ASP A 59 -34.42 16.65 -40.15
CA ASP A 59 -33.03 16.97 -39.79
C ASP A 59 -32.04 16.13 -40.61
N LYS A 60 -31.17 16.85 -41.34
CA LYS A 60 -30.01 16.31 -42.04
C LYS A 60 -28.94 15.94 -41.01
N LYS A 61 -28.57 14.66 -41.02
CA LYS A 61 -27.43 14.06 -40.31
C LYS A 61 -26.16 14.91 -40.48
N ILE A 62 -25.63 15.41 -39.37
CA ILE A 62 -24.19 15.64 -39.18
C ILE A 62 -23.68 14.35 -38.55
N GLN A 63 -22.79 13.65 -39.24
CA GLN A 63 -22.12 12.46 -38.71
C GLN A 63 -21.12 12.91 -37.65
N GLU A 64 -21.40 12.62 -36.39
CA GLU A 64 -20.37 12.44 -35.37
C GLU A 64 -19.71 11.08 -35.60
N GLN A 65 -18.39 11.12 -35.67
CA GLN A 65 -17.52 9.96 -35.78
C GLN A 65 -17.45 9.32 -34.39
N ILE A 66 -18.36 8.40 -34.14
CA ILE A 66 -18.43 7.55 -32.95
C ILE A 66 -17.20 6.63 -32.96
N TYR A 67 -16.31 6.75 -31.97
CA TYR A 67 -15.41 5.66 -31.58
C TYR A 67 -16.28 4.55 -30.99
N PRO A 68 -16.12 3.28 -31.40
CA PRO A 68 -17.13 2.26 -31.13
C PRO A 68 -17.09 1.82 -29.66
N ASP A 69 -17.95 2.43 -28.85
CA ASP A 69 -18.56 1.80 -27.69
C ASP A 69 -19.62 0.81 -28.21
N THR A 70 -19.30 -0.48 -28.25
CA THR A 70 -20.21 -1.62 -28.03
C THR A 70 -19.47 -2.92 -28.26
N TRP A 71 -19.32 -3.74 -27.21
CA TRP A 71 -19.30 -5.19 -27.39
C TRP A 71 -20.65 -5.63 -27.97
N PRO A 72 -20.72 -6.62 -28.87
CA PRO A 72 -21.99 -7.09 -29.41
C PRO A 72 -22.81 -7.72 -28.29
N GLU A 73 -23.94 -7.10 -27.96
CA GLU A 73 -25.05 -7.81 -27.34
C GLU A 73 -25.58 -8.81 -28.37
N ASP A 74 -25.07 -10.04 -28.36
CA ASP A 74 -25.85 -11.15 -28.91
C ASP A 74 -25.75 -12.41 -28.03
N SER A 75 -26.73 -12.46 -27.13
CA SER A 75 -27.52 -13.64 -26.76
C SER A 75 -26.97 -15.03 -27.13
N ASN A 76 -26.33 -15.69 -26.15
CA ASN A 76 -26.64 -17.06 -25.77
C ASN A 76 -26.04 -17.42 -24.40
N ARG A 77 -26.86 -17.26 -23.36
CA ARG A 77 -26.88 -18.01 -22.09
C ARG A 77 -25.51 -18.37 -21.46
N LEU A 78 -25.07 -17.56 -20.49
CA LEU A 78 -24.51 -18.16 -19.29
C LEU A 78 -25.65 -18.92 -18.58
N PRO A 79 -25.49 -20.19 -18.18
CA PRO A 79 -26.51 -20.91 -17.43
C PRO A 79 -26.84 -20.17 -16.13
N ASP A 80 -28.14 -19.99 -15.88
CA ASP A 80 -28.67 -19.37 -14.66
C ASP A 80 -28.12 -20.05 -13.40
N GLY A 81 -27.60 -19.26 -12.47
CA GLY A 81 -27.54 -19.61 -11.04
C GLY A 81 -26.29 -20.31 -10.53
N LEU A 82 -25.08 -19.84 -10.87
CA LEU A 82 -23.89 -20.22 -10.09
C LEU A 82 -23.84 -19.40 -8.79
N PRO A 83 -23.72 -20.05 -7.61
CA PRO A 83 -23.55 -19.34 -6.35
C PRO A 83 -22.24 -18.54 -6.35
N ILE A 84 -22.30 -17.30 -5.87
CA ILE A 84 -21.13 -16.52 -5.45
C ILE A 84 -20.75 -17.07 -4.07
N ASP A 85 -20.05 -18.20 -4.07
CA ASP A 85 -19.35 -18.71 -2.90
C ASP A 85 -17.89 -18.89 -3.31
N SER A 86 -16.98 -18.32 -2.53
CA SER A 86 -15.54 -18.14 -2.79
C SER A 86 -14.73 -19.46 -2.80
N ASP A 87 -15.41 -20.60 -2.90
CA ASP A 87 -14.82 -21.94 -2.99
C ASP A 87 -15.25 -22.73 -4.26
N ILE A 88 -15.94 -22.09 -5.22
CA ILE A 88 -16.37 -22.76 -6.46
C ILE A 88 -15.69 -22.14 -7.69
N ALA A 89 -14.45 -22.57 -7.98
CA ALA A 89 -13.89 -22.61 -9.35
C ALA A 89 -12.66 -23.54 -9.56
N CYS A 90 -12.18 -24.28 -8.55
CA CYS A 90 -11.29 -25.43 -8.78
C CYS A 90 -11.75 -26.64 -7.98
N GLN A 91 -12.32 -27.63 -8.66
CA GLN A 91 -12.37 -28.98 -8.12
C GLN A 91 -11.10 -29.70 -8.54
N LEU A 92 -10.43 -30.33 -7.57
CA LEU A 92 -9.25 -31.16 -7.79
C LEU A 92 -9.45 -32.13 -8.98
N PRO A 93 -8.36 -32.47 -9.70
CA PRO A 93 -6.96 -32.19 -9.37
C PRO A 93 -6.44 -30.84 -9.92
N TYR A 94 -5.53 -30.21 -9.18
CA TYR A 94 -4.72 -29.11 -9.71
C TYR A 94 -3.68 -29.65 -10.70
N ILE A 95 -3.32 -28.81 -11.67
CA ILE A 95 -2.14 -28.96 -12.51
C ILE A 95 -0.96 -28.39 -11.73
N GLU A 96 0.00 -29.24 -11.40
CA GLU A 96 1.19 -28.85 -10.63
C GLU A 96 2.17 -28.07 -11.52
N VAL A 97 2.72 -26.98 -10.98
CA VAL A 97 3.73 -26.14 -11.61
C VAL A 97 5.03 -26.26 -10.81
N TRP A 98 5.98 -27.03 -11.32
CA TRP A 98 7.27 -27.31 -10.65
C TRP A 98 8.41 -26.47 -11.20
N THR A 99 8.33 -26.09 -12.48
CA THR A 99 9.43 -25.47 -13.22
C THR A 99 8.98 -24.23 -13.99
N ALA A 100 9.94 -23.45 -14.46
CA ALA A 100 9.69 -22.32 -15.35
C ALA A 100 9.03 -22.74 -16.68
N GLU A 101 9.29 -23.96 -17.15
CA GLU A 101 8.63 -24.52 -18.33
C GLU A 101 7.16 -24.84 -18.06
N ASP A 102 6.83 -25.42 -16.91
CA ASP A 102 5.44 -25.67 -16.50
C ASP A 102 4.67 -24.35 -16.39
N LEU A 103 5.27 -23.34 -15.76
CA LEU A 103 4.67 -22.00 -15.66
C LEU A 103 4.46 -21.38 -17.05
N SER A 104 5.43 -21.53 -17.95
CA SER A 104 5.27 -21.06 -19.32
C SER A 104 4.13 -21.81 -20.03
N ASN A 105 3.97 -23.11 -19.79
CA ASN A 105 2.94 -23.94 -20.43
C ASN A 105 1.50 -23.61 -19.99
N VAL A 106 1.30 -22.85 -18.91
CA VAL A 106 -0.02 -22.30 -18.51
C VAL A 106 -0.69 -21.57 -19.69
N ARG A 107 0.08 -20.92 -20.56
CA ARG A 107 -0.45 -20.22 -21.74
C ARG A 107 -1.17 -21.11 -22.75
N ASN A 108 -0.98 -22.43 -22.65
CA ASN A 108 -1.59 -23.40 -23.56
C ASN A 108 -2.97 -23.90 -23.06
N ASP A 109 -3.35 -23.58 -21.81
CA ASP A 109 -4.58 -24.04 -21.15
C ASP A 109 -5.11 -22.94 -20.19
N LEU A 110 -5.64 -21.87 -20.78
CA LEU A 110 -5.92 -20.60 -20.08
C LEU A 110 -7.10 -20.65 -19.10
N ASP A 111 -7.88 -21.72 -19.05
CA ASP A 111 -8.97 -21.96 -18.10
C ASP A 111 -8.63 -23.02 -17.04
N GLY A 112 -7.37 -23.47 -17.00
CA GLY A 112 -6.87 -24.48 -16.06
C GLY A 112 -6.78 -24.03 -14.59
N CYS A 113 -6.61 -25.02 -13.71
CA CYS A 113 -6.44 -24.86 -12.27
C CYS A 113 -5.01 -25.22 -11.86
N TYR A 114 -4.18 -24.25 -11.48
CA TYR A 114 -2.76 -24.42 -11.23
C TYR A 114 -2.36 -24.26 -9.76
N ILE A 115 -1.39 -25.06 -9.32
CA ILE A 115 -0.73 -24.91 -8.02
C ILE A 115 0.80 -25.04 -8.17
N GLN A 116 1.54 -24.05 -7.65
CA GLN A 116 3.00 -24.09 -7.66
C GLN A 116 3.53 -25.01 -6.56
N MET A 117 4.60 -25.73 -6.85
CA MET A 117 5.15 -26.77 -5.96
C MET A 117 6.62 -26.54 -5.59
N ALA A 118 7.25 -25.52 -6.15
CA ALA A 118 8.63 -25.13 -5.87
C ALA A 118 8.87 -23.66 -6.24
N ASP A 119 9.95 -23.07 -5.73
CA ASP A 119 10.48 -21.81 -6.24
C ASP A 119 10.88 -21.93 -7.72
N ILE A 120 10.60 -20.88 -8.50
CA ILE A 120 10.85 -20.83 -9.93
C ILE A 120 11.75 -19.63 -10.25
N ASP A 121 13.02 -19.88 -10.59
CA ASP A 121 13.91 -18.86 -11.14
C ASP A 121 13.83 -18.82 -12.68
N LEU A 122 13.15 -17.80 -13.20
CA LEU A 122 12.92 -17.64 -14.64
C LEU A 122 14.22 -17.36 -15.40
N ALA A 123 15.09 -16.51 -14.87
CA ALA A 123 16.33 -16.14 -15.54
C ALA A 123 17.31 -17.32 -15.59
N ALA A 124 17.45 -18.07 -14.49
CA ALA A 124 18.27 -19.28 -14.43
C ALA A 124 17.77 -20.38 -15.40
N ALA A 125 16.45 -20.46 -15.61
CA ALA A 125 15.84 -21.35 -16.59
C ALA A 125 15.90 -20.84 -18.04
N GLY A 126 16.50 -19.66 -18.29
CA GLY A 126 16.70 -19.10 -19.62
C GLY A 126 15.59 -18.14 -20.11
N TYR A 127 14.55 -17.91 -19.31
CA TYR A 127 13.45 -16.98 -19.61
C TYR A 127 13.83 -15.52 -19.31
N ASN A 128 14.73 -14.96 -20.12
CA ASN A 128 15.25 -13.59 -19.95
C ASN A 128 14.39 -12.48 -20.59
N ASN A 129 13.33 -12.86 -21.30
CA ASN A 129 12.30 -11.96 -21.81
C ASN A 129 10.97 -12.71 -21.89
N TRP A 130 10.23 -12.69 -20.78
CA TRP A 130 8.99 -13.42 -20.60
C TRP A 130 7.93 -12.99 -21.61
N GLU A 131 7.21 -13.99 -22.12
CA GLU A 131 6.01 -13.78 -22.93
C GLU A 131 4.80 -13.84 -22.01
N PRO A 132 3.96 -12.79 -21.94
CA PRO A 132 2.80 -12.77 -21.06
C PRO A 132 1.89 -13.98 -21.25
N ILE A 133 1.32 -14.50 -20.16
CA ILE A 133 0.29 -15.55 -20.18
C ILE A 133 -1.07 -14.89 -20.45
N GLY A 134 -1.72 -15.30 -21.53
CA GLY A 134 -2.97 -14.70 -21.98
C GLY A 134 -2.79 -13.28 -22.55
N ASP A 135 -3.72 -12.87 -23.39
CA ASP A 135 -3.77 -11.54 -23.99
C ASP A 135 -5.20 -10.97 -23.96
N TYR A 136 -5.40 -9.77 -24.49
CA TYR A 136 -6.71 -9.11 -24.46
C TYR A 136 -7.82 -9.92 -25.17
N ASP A 137 -7.47 -10.63 -26.25
CA ASP A 137 -8.43 -11.41 -27.05
C ASP A 137 -8.63 -12.82 -26.46
N SER A 138 -7.60 -13.38 -25.84
CA SER A 138 -7.56 -14.69 -25.17
C SER A 138 -7.02 -14.54 -23.74
N PRO A 139 -7.82 -14.01 -22.80
CA PRO A 139 -7.36 -13.78 -21.43
C PRO A 139 -7.23 -15.09 -20.65
N PHE A 140 -6.37 -15.09 -19.63
CA PHE A 140 -6.37 -16.15 -18.62
C PHE A 140 -7.66 -16.07 -17.80
N ILE A 141 -8.45 -17.15 -17.78
CA ILE A 141 -9.72 -17.24 -17.04
C ILE A 141 -9.73 -18.33 -15.96
N GLY A 142 -8.62 -19.04 -15.82
CA GLY A 142 -8.43 -20.08 -14.83
C GLY A 142 -8.02 -19.54 -13.46
N ASN A 143 -7.44 -20.44 -12.65
CA ASN A 143 -6.98 -20.15 -11.30
C ASN A 143 -5.51 -20.49 -11.16
N TYR A 144 -4.73 -19.59 -10.56
CA TYR A 144 -3.32 -19.83 -10.27
C TYR A 144 -3.03 -19.59 -8.78
N ASN A 145 -2.59 -20.63 -8.09
CA ASN A 145 -2.16 -20.59 -6.70
C ASN A 145 -0.63 -20.74 -6.61
N GLY A 146 0.08 -19.69 -6.22
CA GLY A 146 1.55 -19.73 -6.05
C GLY A 146 2.01 -20.49 -4.80
N ASN A 147 1.09 -20.91 -3.93
CA ASN A 147 1.34 -21.86 -2.83
C ASN A 147 2.57 -21.51 -1.96
N GLN A 148 2.76 -20.21 -1.68
CA GLN A 148 3.86 -19.65 -0.89
C GLN A 148 5.26 -19.72 -1.51
N PHE A 149 5.42 -20.32 -2.69
CA PHE A 149 6.68 -20.35 -3.41
C PHE A 149 6.91 -19.06 -4.20
N GLU A 150 8.17 -18.82 -4.52
CA GLU A 150 8.61 -17.61 -5.21
C GLU A 150 8.74 -17.82 -6.72
N ILE A 151 8.42 -16.78 -7.48
CA ILE A 151 8.81 -16.61 -8.88
C ILE A 151 9.91 -15.54 -8.88
N LYS A 152 11.15 -15.96 -9.12
CA LYS A 152 12.36 -15.14 -9.05
C LYS A 152 12.75 -14.63 -10.44
N ASN A 153 13.31 -13.42 -10.49
CA ASN A 153 14.03 -12.88 -11.65
C ASN A 153 13.17 -12.71 -12.92
N LEU A 154 11.90 -12.30 -12.78
CA LEU A 154 11.00 -12.05 -13.92
C LEU A 154 11.50 -10.84 -14.74
N LYS A 155 11.78 -11.06 -16.02
CA LYS A 155 12.18 -10.00 -16.97
C LYS A 155 11.23 -9.93 -18.15
N ILE A 156 10.66 -8.76 -18.40
CA ILE A 156 9.84 -8.48 -19.59
C ILE A 156 10.32 -7.16 -20.21
N ASN A 157 10.75 -7.19 -21.47
CA ASN A 157 11.19 -6.00 -22.20
C ASN A 157 10.43 -5.88 -23.52
N ARG A 158 9.25 -5.24 -23.46
CA ARG A 158 8.28 -5.12 -24.56
C ARG A 158 7.75 -3.67 -24.68
N PRO A 159 8.63 -2.65 -24.82
CA PRO A 159 8.28 -1.23 -24.66
C PRO A 159 7.24 -0.71 -25.67
N ASP A 160 7.02 -1.43 -26.77
CA ASP A 160 6.07 -1.07 -27.82
C ASP A 160 4.73 -1.84 -27.74
N GLU A 161 4.60 -2.79 -26.80
CA GLU A 161 3.44 -3.65 -26.63
C GLU A 161 2.54 -3.20 -25.47
N ASP A 162 1.23 -3.39 -25.63
CA ASP A 162 0.25 -3.16 -24.55
C ASP A 162 0.00 -4.46 -23.76
N TYR A 163 -0.63 -4.35 -22.59
CA TYR A 163 -1.04 -5.50 -21.76
C TYR A 163 0.14 -6.36 -21.33
N VAL A 164 1.06 -5.75 -20.59
CA VAL A 164 2.35 -6.35 -20.24
C VAL A 164 2.38 -6.71 -18.76
N GLY A 165 2.66 -7.99 -18.46
CA GLY A 165 2.84 -8.55 -17.13
C GLY A 165 3.18 -10.04 -17.19
N LEU A 166 3.31 -10.71 -16.03
CA LEU A 166 3.38 -12.18 -15.97
C LEU A 166 2.18 -12.77 -16.74
N PHE A 167 1.00 -12.23 -16.48
CA PHE A 167 -0.21 -12.36 -17.29
C PHE A 167 -0.40 -11.11 -18.16
N GLY A 168 -0.68 -11.27 -19.45
CA GLY A 168 -0.94 -10.11 -20.32
C GLY A 168 -2.30 -9.52 -20.00
N ALA A 169 -3.32 -10.38 -20.06
CA ALA A 169 -4.64 -10.10 -19.54
C ALA A 169 -5.26 -11.31 -18.84
N SER A 170 -6.08 -11.05 -17.82
CA SER A 170 -6.92 -12.05 -17.17
C SER A 170 -8.38 -11.61 -17.12
N ARG A 171 -9.29 -12.57 -17.04
CA ARG A 171 -10.73 -12.33 -16.92
C ARG A 171 -11.38 -13.34 -15.99
N VAL A 172 -12.12 -12.90 -14.98
CA VAL A 172 -12.76 -13.77 -13.97
C VAL A 172 -11.83 -14.80 -13.33
N ALA A 173 -10.52 -14.50 -13.36
CA ALA A 173 -9.47 -15.36 -12.84
C ALA A 173 -9.30 -15.18 -11.33
N ILE A 174 -8.86 -16.24 -10.66
CA ILE A 174 -8.42 -16.20 -9.26
C ILE A 174 -6.90 -16.37 -9.23
N LEU A 175 -6.20 -15.31 -8.87
CA LEU A 175 -4.75 -15.26 -8.75
C LEU A 175 -4.41 -15.10 -7.26
N ARG A 176 -3.78 -16.10 -6.66
CA ARG A 176 -3.51 -16.08 -5.20
C ARG A 176 -2.15 -16.61 -4.82
N ASN A 177 -1.62 -16.11 -3.71
CA ASN A 177 -0.34 -16.54 -3.13
C ASN A 177 0.83 -16.47 -4.12
N ILE A 178 0.79 -15.54 -5.09
CA ILE A 178 1.84 -15.36 -6.08
C ILE A 178 2.86 -14.38 -5.51
N LYS A 179 4.10 -14.84 -5.33
CA LYS A 179 5.21 -14.03 -4.84
C LYS A 179 6.21 -13.83 -5.96
N ILE A 180 6.40 -12.60 -6.42
CA ILE A 180 7.42 -12.28 -7.42
C ILE A 180 8.56 -11.53 -6.75
N ILE A 181 9.76 -12.11 -6.77
CA ILE A 181 10.96 -11.52 -6.20
C ILE A 181 11.89 -11.11 -7.34
N ASP A 182 12.40 -9.88 -7.27
CA ASP A 182 13.34 -9.31 -8.24
C ASP A 182 12.76 -9.31 -9.67
N SER A 183 12.00 -8.27 -10.04
CA SER A 183 11.39 -8.17 -11.38
C SER A 183 11.80 -6.91 -12.14
N THR A 184 11.85 -7.00 -13.47
CA THR A 184 12.12 -5.88 -14.37
C THR A 184 11.15 -5.94 -15.54
N VAL A 185 10.19 -5.01 -15.59
CA VAL A 185 9.09 -5.02 -16.58
C VAL A 185 9.06 -3.70 -17.34
N SER A 186 9.03 -3.78 -18.67
CA SER A 186 8.81 -2.64 -19.55
C SER A 186 7.77 -2.92 -20.62
N GLY A 187 6.86 -1.97 -20.81
CA GLY A 187 5.72 -2.05 -21.72
C GLY A 187 5.21 -0.67 -22.16
N ARG A 188 4.22 -0.64 -23.07
CA ARG A 188 3.64 0.60 -23.61
C ARG A 188 2.44 1.09 -22.80
N ARG A 189 1.30 0.38 -22.84
CA ARG A 189 0.07 0.71 -22.11
C ARG A 189 -0.40 -0.47 -21.29
N TYR A 190 -0.95 -0.19 -20.11
CA TYR A 190 -1.46 -1.20 -19.18
C TYR A 190 -0.36 -2.19 -18.81
N VAL A 191 0.60 -1.68 -18.05
CA VAL A 191 1.76 -2.44 -17.59
C VAL A 191 1.62 -2.71 -16.11
N GLY A 192 1.65 -3.98 -15.72
CA GLY A 192 1.73 -4.39 -14.32
C GLY A 192 2.57 -5.64 -14.19
N THR A 193 3.32 -5.77 -13.10
CA THR A 193 4.24 -6.91 -12.96
C THR A 193 3.48 -8.24 -12.96
N LEU A 194 2.32 -8.28 -12.29
CA LEU A 194 1.49 -9.47 -12.22
C LEU A 194 0.54 -9.57 -13.41
N ALA A 195 -0.23 -8.50 -13.71
CA ALA A 195 -1.02 -8.47 -14.93
C ALA A 195 -1.10 -7.08 -15.58
N GLY A 196 -1.07 -7.04 -16.91
CA GLY A 196 -1.32 -5.82 -17.66
C GLY A 196 -2.77 -5.34 -17.52
N TYR A 197 -3.73 -6.26 -17.76
CA TYR A 197 -5.16 -6.01 -17.65
C TYR A 197 -5.85 -7.09 -16.82
N PHE A 198 -6.58 -6.68 -15.78
CA PHE A 198 -7.27 -7.58 -14.86
C PHE A 198 -8.77 -7.32 -14.92
N PHE A 199 -9.55 -8.29 -15.41
CA PHE A 199 -10.98 -8.10 -15.65
C PHE A 199 -11.88 -8.98 -14.79
N GLY A 200 -12.61 -8.41 -13.85
CA GLY A 200 -13.66 -9.08 -13.08
C GLY A 200 -13.24 -10.34 -12.31
N GLY A 201 -12.13 -10.35 -11.56
CA GLY A 201 -11.66 -11.52 -10.78
C GLY A 201 -11.13 -11.18 -9.38
N GLU A 202 -10.39 -12.12 -8.76
CA GLU A 202 -9.73 -11.93 -7.46
C GLU A 202 -8.20 -12.03 -7.57
N LEU A 203 -7.50 -11.05 -7.01
CA LEU A 203 -6.07 -11.08 -6.72
C LEU A 203 -5.89 -11.01 -5.20
N SER A 204 -5.48 -12.10 -4.57
CA SER A 204 -5.34 -12.15 -3.11
C SER A 204 -3.99 -12.66 -2.65
N SER A 205 -3.51 -12.14 -1.53
CA SER A 205 -2.28 -12.63 -0.88
C SER A 205 -1.07 -12.71 -1.83
N SER A 206 -0.99 -11.79 -2.78
CA SER A 206 -0.02 -11.83 -3.87
C SER A 206 0.78 -10.54 -3.89
N TYR A 207 2.08 -10.64 -4.13
CA TYR A 207 2.95 -9.50 -3.97
C TYR A 207 4.20 -9.54 -4.82
N VAL A 208 4.75 -8.36 -5.04
CA VAL A 208 6.02 -8.14 -5.74
C VAL A 208 6.96 -7.43 -4.79
N ILE A 209 8.19 -7.96 -4.67
CA ILE A 209 9.28 -7.35 -3.90
C ILE A 209 10.44 -7.05 -4.85
N ASN A 210 11.06 -5.89 -4.66
CA ASN A 210 12.12 -5.38 -5.52
C ASN A 210 11.73 -5.36 -7.01
N GLY A 211 10.54 -4.84 -7.30
CA GLY A 211 10.07 -4.66 -8.67
C GLY A 211 10.60 -3.37 -9.30
N TYR A 212 11.07 -3.45 -10.55
CA TYR A 212 11.27 -2.28 -11.40
C TYR A 212 10.28 -2.32 -12.56
N LEU A 213 9.47 -1.28 -12.70
CA LEU A 213 8.50 -1.15 -13.78
C LEU A 213 8.67 0.17 -14.53
N ALA A 214 8.92 0.07 -15.84
CA ALA A 214 9.00 1.21 -16.76
C ALA A 214 7.95 1.08 -17.85
N GLY A 215 6.76 1.65 -17.62
CA GLY A 215 5.67 1.65 -18.59
C GLY A 215 5.53 3.02 -19.26
N TYR A 216 5.26 3.07 -20.56
CA TYR A 216 5.17 4.36 -21.25
C TYR A 216 3.95 5.19 -20.78
N SER A 217 2.77 4.58 -20.58
CA SER A 217 1.52 5.29 -20.24
C SER A 217 0.97 4.87 -18.85
N THR A 218 -0.04 4.02 -18.79
CA THR A 218 -0.69 3.57 -17.55
C THR A 218 0.02 2.36 -16.96
N SER A 219 0.44 2.48 -15.71
CA SER A 219 1.31 1.52 -15.03
C SER A 219 0.89 1.33 -13.57
N GLY A 220 0.76 0.08 -13.12
CA GLY A 220 0.59 -0.24 -11.71
C GLY A 220 1.56 -1.32 -11.28
N GLY A 221 2.09 -1.25 -10.06
CA GLY A 221 3.12 -2.21 -9.63
C GLY A 221 2.65 -3.67 -9.69
N LEU A 222 1.38 -3.94 -9.34
CA LEU A 222 0.76 -5.26 -9.56
C LEU A 222 -0.01 -5.30 -10.88
N LEU A 223 -0.94 -4.35 -11.06
CA LEU A 223 -1.91 -4.36 -12.15
C LEU A 223 -1.86 -3.06 -12.95
N GLY A 224 -1.70 -3.16 -14.27
CA GLY A 224 -1.76 -1.99 -15.15
C GLY A 224 -3.13 -1.31 -15.11
N GLN A 225 -4.19 -2.08 -15.36
CA GLN A 225 -5.57 -1.62 -15.22
C GLN A 225 -6.48 -2.71 -14.64
N MET A 226 -7.42 -2.27 -13.79
CA MET A 226 -8.60 -3.07 -13.40
C MET A 226 -9.80 -2.66 -14.26
N GLY A 227 -10.42 -3.64 -14.92
CA GLY A 227 -11.63 -3.49 -15.72
C GLY A 227 -12.77 -4.35 -15.19
N SER A 228 -14.02 -3.89 -15.22
CA SER A 228 -15.18 -4.67 -14.80
C SER A 228 -16.37 -4.43 -15.74
N ASP A 229 -17.41 -5.24 -15.57
CA ASP A 229 -18.70 -5.04 -16.20
C ASP A 229 -19.82 -5.01 -15.15
N LYS A 230 -21.08 -5.05 -15.61
CA LYS A 230 -22.25 -5.04 -14.72
C LYS A 230 -22.36 -6.28 -13.82
N PHE A 231 -21.63 -7.35 -14.12
CA PHE A 231 -21.80 -8.66 -13.49
C PHE A 231 -20.58 -9.09 -12.68
N SER A 232 -19.39 -8.67 -13.08
CA SER A 232 -18.11 -9.13 -12.51
C SER A 232 -17.55 -8.12 -11.52
N GLU A 233 -17.07 -8.58 -10.36
CA GLU A 233 -16.36 -7.77 -9.38
C GLU A 233 -14.85 -7.96 -9.51
N ASN A 234 -14.08 -6.90 -9.28
CA ASN A 234 -12.64 -7.05 -9.05
C ASN A 234 -12.34 -6.85 -7.58
N LEU A 235 -11.55 -7.75 -7.01
CA LEU A 235 -11.01 -7.62 -5.68
C LEU A 235 -9.50 -7.79 -5.70
N ILE A 236 -8.78 -6.78 -5.21
CA ILE A 236 -7.41 -6.94 -4.72
C ILE A 236 -7.47 -6.98 -3.20
N ASN A 237 -6.95 -8.04 -2.59
CA ASN A 237 -6.96 -8.20 -1.14
C ASN A 237 -5.61 -8.68 -0.60
N LYS A 238 -5.19 -8.20 0.57
CA LYS A 238 -3.96 -8.67 1.26
C LYS A 238 -2.73 -8.70 0.36
N SER A 239 -2.63 -7.76 -0.58
CA SER A 239 -1.63 -7.78 -1.65
C SER A 239 -0.78 -6.52 -1.60
N PHE A 240 0.47 -6.60 -2.05
CA PHE A 240 1.35 -5.44 -2.01
C PHE A 240 2.39 -5.39 -3.13
N PHE A 241 2.91 -4.19 -3.36
CA PHE A 241 4.04 -3.95 -4.23
C PHE A 241 5.11 -3.17 -3.49
N GLU A 242 6.35 -3.63 -3.58
CA GLU A 242 7.54 -2.93 -3.17
C GLU A 242 8.47 -2.76 -4.36
N GLY A 243 8.80 -1.52 -4.71
CA GLY A 243 9.69 -1.26 -5.83
C GLY A 243 9.64 0.14 -6.42
N SER A 244 10.29 0.27 -7.57
CA SER A 244 10.41 1.52 -8.32
C SER A 244 9.52 1.51 -9.57
N LEU A 245 8.81 2.62 -9.81
CA LEU A 245 7.97 2.77 -11.00
C LEU A 245 8.28 4.06 -11.77
N GLU A 246 8.19 3.96 -13.09
CA GLU A 246 8.28 5.07 -14.03
C GLU A 246 7.12 5.00 -15.04
N GLY A 247 6.57 6.17 -15.41
CA GLY A 247 5.51 6.29 -16.40
C GLY A 247 5.07 7.72 -16.69
N THR A 248 4.13 7.89 -17.64
CA THR A 248 3.76 9.23 -18.14
C THR A 248 2.26 9.57 -18.15
N GLU A 249 1.35 8.66 -17.78
CA GLU A 249 -0.09 8.95 -17.73
C GLU A 249 -0.76 8.72 -16.36
N TYR A 250 -0.89 7.46 -15.93
CA TYR A 250 -1.40 7.08 -14.61
C TYR A 250 -0.47 6.07 -13.96
N ILE A 251 0.07 6.39 -12.80
CA ILE A 251 0.97 5.50 -12.06
C ILE A 251 0.40 5.24 -10.67
N GLY A 252 0.24 3.97 -10.30
CA GLY A 252 -0.12 3.55 -8.96
C GLY A 252 0.85 2.50 -8.41
N GLY A 253 1.14 2.52 -7.12
CA GLY A 253 1.95 1.47 -6.51
C GLY A 253 1.35 0.08 -6.69
N LEU A 254 0.03 -0.07 -6.61
CA LEU A 254 -0.66 -1.33 -6.90
C LEU A 254 -1.33 -1.31 -8.28
N VAL A 255 -2.15 -0.29 -8.52
CA VAL A 255 -3.05 -0.24 -9.68
C VAL A 255 -2.83 1.05 -10.45
N GLY A 256 -2.52 0.96 -11.74
CA GLY A 256 -2.38 2.16 -12.58
C GLY A 256 -3.68 2.93 -12.63
N ARG A 257 -4.77 2.27 -13.04
CA ARG A 257 -6.12 2.84 -12.93
C ARG A 257 -7.23 1.79 -12.83
N THR A 258 -8.36 2.21 -12.31
CA THR A 258 -9.65 1.51 -12.42
C THR A 258 -10.46 2.05 -13.59
N ASP A 259 -11.45 1.30 -14.05
CA ASP A 259 -12.40 1.79 -15.03
C ASP A 259 -13.58 2.53 -14.37
N ARG A 260 -14.66 2.75 -15.14
CA ARG A 260 -15.81 3.57 -14.73
C ARG A 260 -16.97 2.73 -14.19
N PHE A 261 -16.70 1.64 -13.49
CA PHE A 261 -17.73 0.83 -12.84
C PHE A 261 -17.45 0.65 -11.33
N PHE A 262 -18.51 0.60 -10.52
CA PHE A 262 -18.45 0.68 -9.06
C PHE A 262 -17.93 -0.58 -8.34
N ARG A 263 -17.51 -1.60 -9.10
CA ARG A 263 -17.23 -2.96 -8.60
C ARG A 263 -15.74 -3.29 -8.47
N ASN A 264 -14.87 -2.31 -8.66
CA ASN A 264 -13.44 -2.45 -8.37
C ASN A 264 -13.19 -2.20 -6.87
N LYS A 265 -12.50 -3.12 -6.19
CA LYS A 265 -12.15 -2.99 -4.76
C LYS A 265 -10.66 -3.27 -4.55
N VAL A 266 -10.02 -2.44 -3.74
CA VAL A 266 -8.67 -2.66 -3.20
C VAL A 266 -8.77 -2.64 -1.68
N GLU A 267 -8.45 -3.75 -1.03
CA GLU A 267 -8.70 -3.97 0.39
C GLU A 267 -7.46 -4.55 1.09
N ASN A 268 -7.21 -4.15 2.34
CA ASN A 268 -6.16 -4.72 3.20
C ASN A 268 -4.78 -4.78 2.53
N SER A 269 -4.48 -3.80 1.67
CA SER A 269 -3.35 -3.85 0.74
C SER A 269 -2.47 -2.62 0.92
N PHE A 270 -1.20 -2.74 0.57
CA PHE A 270 -0.28 -1.62 0.73
C PHE A 270 0.76 -1.51 -0.38
N SER A 271 1.43 -0.39 -0.47
CA SER A 271 2.56 -0.21 -1.39
C SER A 271 3.72 0.50 -0.70
N ILE A 272 4.94 0.12 -1.09
CA ILE A 272 6.19 0.78 -0.71
C ILE A 272 6.89 1.18 -2.01
N ILE A 273 6.84 2.46 -2.34
CA ILE A 273 7.13 2.92 -3.68
C ILE A 273 8.31 3.89 -3.75
N ASN A 274 9.01 3.86 -4.88
CA ASN A 274 9.84 4.96 -5.33
C ASN A 274 9.45 5.33 -6.76
N ILE A 275 8.64 6.38 -6.92
CA ILE A 275 8.09 6.77 -8.23
C ILE A 275 8.80 8.02 -8.73
N ARG A 276 9.28 7.97 -9.98
CA ARG A 276 9.67 9.16 -10.74
C ARG A 276 8.69 9.37 -11.89
N THR A 277 8.03 10.53 -11.93
CA THR A 277 6.83 10.71 -12.74
C THR A 277 6.74 12.06 -13.47
N ARG A 278 5.95 12.08 -14.54
CA ARG A 278 5.40 13.27 -15.21
C ARG A 278 3.88 13.20 -15.36
N ALA A 279 3.25 12.41 -14.50
CA ALA A 279 1.94 11.82 -14.71
C ALA A 279 1.05 11.99 -13.48
N SER A 280 -0.25 11.75 -13.65
CA SER A 280 -1.13 11.64 -12.48
C SER A 280 -0.76 10.39 -11.69
N THR A 281 -0.42 10.56 -10.42
CA THR A 281 0.27 9.53 -9.65
C THR A 281 -0.34 9.40 -8.26
N GLY A 282 -0.65 8.17 -7.88
CA GLY A 282 -1.04 7.79 -6.53
C GLY A 282 -0.05 6.81 -5.94
N GLY A 283 0.24 6.90 -4.64
CA GLY A 283 1.09 5.89 -4.01
C GLY A 283 0.49 4.48 -4.06
N LEU A 284 -0.83 4.35 -3.98
CA LEU A 284 -1.55 3.07 -4.10
C LEU A 284 -2.22 2.91 -5.47
N VAL A 285 -3.02 3.90 -5.90
CA VAL A 285 -3.81 3.86 -7.14
C VAL A 285 -3.59 5.14 -7.95
N GLY A 286 -3.16 5.03 -9.21
CA GLY A 286 -2.94 6.21 -10.05
C GLY A 286 -4.23 6.98 -10.34
N GLY A 287 -5.22 6.30 -10.91
CA GLY A 287 -6.56 6.84 -11.15
C GLY A 287 -7.67 5.92 -10.66
N LEU A 288 -8.34 6.31 -9.57
CA LEU A 288 -9.54 5.66 -9.07
C LEU A 288 -10.78 6.29 -9.72
N PHE A 289 -11.06 5.98 -10.99
CA PHE A 289 -12.21 6.58 -11.69
C PHE A 289 -13.53 6.17 -11.06
N LEU A 290 -13.79 4.87 -10.96
CA LEU A 290 -14.85 4.30 -10.12
C LEU A 290 -14.34 3.02 -9.47
N GLY A 291 -14.50 2.94 -8.16
CA GLY A 291 -14.00 1.84 -7.35
C GLY A 291 -13.92 2.24 -5.89
N ASN A 292 -13.55 1.28 -5.05
CA ASN A 292 -13.42 1.48 -3.63
C ASN A 292 -12.04 1.06 -3.13
N VAL A 293 -11.52 1.80 -2.15
CA VAL A 293 -10.27 1.47 -1.44
C VAL A 293 -10.58 1.42 0.04
N PHE A 294 -10.28 0.30 0.69
CA PHE A 294 -10.54 0.07 2.11
C PHE A 294 -9.28 -0.45 2.81
N ASN A 295 -9.04 -0.04 4.06
CA ASN A 295 -7.99 -0.62 4.91
C ASN A 295 -6.63 -0.71 4.19
N SER A 296 -6.24 0.34 3.50
CA SER A 296 -5.08 0.29 2.60
C SER A 296 -4.14 1.46 2.79
N MET A 297 -2.85 1.22 2.52
CA MET A 297 -1.78 2.13 2.89
C MET A 297 -0.77 2.36 1.78
N SER A 298 -0.15 3.53 1.77
CA SER A 298 1.00 3.80 0.89
C SER A 298 2.16 4.42 1.65
N PHE A 299 3.36 3.98 1.28
CA PHE A 299 4.64 4.43 1.84
C PHE A 299 5.64 4.73 0.72
N GLY A 300 6.71 5.45 1.06
CA GLY A 300 7.81 5.72 0.15
C GLY A 300 7.77 7.13 -0.44
N ASN A 301 8.21 7.27 -1.70
CA ASN A 301 8.50 8.57 -2.30
C ASN A 301 7.87 8.71 -3.70
N ILE A 302 7.28 9.87 -3.97
CA ILE A 302 6.90 10.31 -5.32
C ILE A 302 7.71 11.57 -5.66
N GLU A 303 8.45 11.54 -6.75
CA GLU A 303 9.21 12.66 -7.28
C GLU A 303 8.73 13.00 -8.69
N SER A 304 8.15 14.17 -8.89
CA SER A 304 7.65 14.61 -10.21
C SER A 304 8.60 15.59 -10.88
N PHE A 305 8.73 15.49 -12.20
CA PHE A 305 9.58 16.38 -13.00
C PHE A 305 8.81 16.86 -14.23
N GLY A 306 8.05 17.94 -14.12
CA GLY A 306 7.14 18.41 -15.18
C GLY A 306 7.59 19.66 -15.93
N ASP A 307 7.12 19.76 -17.18
CA ASP A 307 7.18 20.94 -18.04
C ASP A 307 5.71 21.31 -18.39
N ASP A 308 5.16 22.38 -17.81
CA ASP A 308 3.86 23.04 -18.11
C ASP A 308 2.54 22.23 -18.13
N SER A 309 2.51 20.91 -17.91
CA SER A 309 1.28 20.09 -17.90
C SER A 309 0.72 19.86 -16.50
N SER A 310 -0.56 20.19 -16.27
CA SER A 310 -1.26 19.89 -15.01
C SER A 310 -1.47 18.38 -14.84
N PHE A 311 -0.94 17.81 -13.77
CA PHE A 311 -1.24 16.45 -13.31
C PHE A 311 -1.49 16.42 -11.80
N SER A 312 -2.17 15.37 -11.34
CA SER A 312 -2.58 15.24 -9.94
C SER A 312 -1.68 14.25 -9.20
N LEU A 313 -1.05 14.69 -8.11
CA LEU A 313 -0.23 13.84 -7.24
C LEU A 313 -0.93 13.64 -5.91
N GLY A 314 -1.18 12.38 -5.55
CA GLY A 314 -1.73 12.01 -4.26
C GLY A 314 -0.88 10.96 -3.58
N GLY A 315 -0.69 11.09 -2.28
CA GLY A 315 0.10 10.08 -1.56
C GLY A 315 -0.58 8.70 -1.56
N LEU A 316 -1.91 8.62 -1.53
CA LEU A 316 -2.67 7.38 -1.74
C LEU A 316 -3.18 7.26 -3.18
N ALA A 317 -3.86 8.29 -3.70
CA ALA A 317 -4.49 8.25 -5.01
C ALA A 317 -4.28 9.53 -5.82
N GLY A 318 -3.82 9.44 -7.08
CA GLY A 318 -3.63 10.62 -7.92
C GLY A 318 -4.96 11.32 -8.20
N LEU A 319 -5.89 10.55 -8.79
CA LEU A 319 -7.26 10.97 -9.06
C LEU A 319 -8.26 10.06 -8.35
N VAL A 320 -9.28 10.66 -7.75
CA VAL A 320 -10.42 9.97 -7.12
C VAL A 320 -11.70 10.46 -7.77
N GLY A 321 -12.36 9.62 -8.56
CA GLY A 321 -13.70 9.84 -9.09
C GLY A 321 -14.80 9.50 -8.06
N PRO A 322 -16.06 9.24 -8.47
CA PRO A 322 -17.21 9.08 -7.56
C PRO A 322 -17.23 7.84 -6.63
N GLY A 323 -16.07 7.23 -6.37
CA GLY A 323 -15.86 6.06 -5.52
C GLY A 323 -15.82 6.35 -4.01
N ILE A 324 -15.42 5.33 -3.23
CA ILE A 324 -15.27 5.41 -1.77
C ILE A 324 -13.83 5.06 -1.38
N ILE A 325 -13.21 5.88 -0.54
CA ILE A 325 -11.98 5.52 0.17
C ILE A 325 -12.30 5.56 1.66
N SER A 326 -12.02 4.48 2.40
CA SER A 326 -12.25 4.48 3.85
C SER A 326 -11.19 3.72 4.62
N SER A 327 -10.87 4.17 5.82
CA SER A 327 -9.93 3.45 6.72
C SER A 327 -8.56 3.24 6.05
N SER A 328 -8.11 4.25 5.29
CA SER A 328 -6.87 4.20 4.52
C SER A 328 -5.93 5.32 4.93
N SER A 329 -4.63 5.11 4.73
CA SER A 329 -3.59 6.09 5.10
C SER A 329 -2.49 6.25 4.05
N SER A 330 -1.82 7.39 4.08
CA SER A 330 -0.64 7.65 3.24
C SER A 330 0.46 8.30 4.06
N SER A 331 1.65 7.69 4.02
CA SER A 331 2.90 8.25 4.54
C SER A 331 3.89 8.58 3.42
N VAL A 332 3.42 8.70 2.19
CA VAL A 332 4.26 8.97 1.02
C VAL A 332 4.78 10.41 1.05
N LYS A 333 6.10 10.57 0.95
CA LYS A 333 6.71 11.88 0.72
C LYS A 333 6.54 12.25 -0.76
N ILE A 334 6.00 13.44 -1.01
CA ILE A 334 5.83 13.98 -2.36
C ILE A 334 6.83 15.14 -2.55
N THR A 335 7.64 15.07 -3.60
CA THR A 335 8.47 16.17 -4.08
C THR A 335 8.04 16.53 -5.49
N SER A 336 7.42 17.69 -5.66
CA SER A 336 6.94 18.18 -6.96
C SER A 336 7.81 19.34 -7.45
N TYR A 337 8.12 19.32 -8.75
CA TYR A 337 8.80 20.41 -9.46
C TYR A 337 7.90 21.11 -10.50
N ASP A 338 6.58 20.90 -10.44
CA ASP A 338 5.60 21.34 -11.44
C ASP A 338 5.00 22.73 -11.18
N LEU A 339 4.68 23.45 -12.26
CA LEU A 339 4.19 24.82 -12.25
C LEU A 339 2.65 24.90 -12.10
N GLN A 340 1.90 23.83 -12.41
CA GLN A 340 0.43 23.86 -12.58
C GLN A 340 -0.34 22.61 -12.09
N GLY A 341 0.23 21.81 -11.18
CA GLY A 341 -0.35 20.56 -10.67
C GLY A 341 -1.30 20.72 -9.48
N GLU A 342 -1.92 19.59 -9.12
CA GLU A 342 -2.76 19.41 -7.93
C GLU A 342 -2.11 18.37 -7.02
N GLU A 343 -1.52 18.82 -5.92
CA GLU A 343 -0.74 17.97 -5.04
C GLU A 343 -1.39 17.87 -3.65
N GLY A 344 -1.58 16.63 -3.17
CA GLY A 344 -2.03 16.38 -1.81
C GLY A 344 -1.39 15.17 -1.16
N GLY A 345 -1.22 15.24 0.17
CA GLY A 345 -0.62 14.15 0.93
C GLY A 345 -1.40 12.83 0.89
N PHE A 346 -2.70 12.88 0.57
CA PHE A 346 -3.60 11.73 0.42
C PHE A 346 -4.11 11.61 -1.02
N PHE A 347 -4.67 12.67 -1.59
CA PHE A 347 -5.15 12.69 -2.98
C PHE A 347 -4.70 13.92 -3.76
N GLY A 348 -4.52 13.80 -5.07
CA GLY A 348 -4.29 14.97 -5.94
C GLY A 348 -5.62 15.67 -6.27
N PHE A 349 -6.55 14.93 -6.88
CA PHE A 349 -7.89 15.40 -7.22
C PHE A 349 -8.99 14.48 -6.67
N ASN A 350 -10.09 15.04 -6.13
CA ASN A 350 -11.19 14.25 -5.57
C ASN A 350 -12.60 14.73 -6.01
N GLU A 351 -13.40 13.74 -6.41
CA GLU A 351 -14.85 13.76 -6.67
C GLU A 351 -15.58 12.70 -5.84
N GLY A 352 -14.85 11.94 -5.03
CA GLY A 352 -15.34 10.79 -4.29
C GLY A 352 -15.71 11.09 -2.84
N ARG A 353 -15.94 10.00 -2.11
CA ARG A 353 -16.26 9.99 -0.69
C ARG A 353 -15.08 9.41 0.07
N ILE A 354 -14.51 10.19 0.97
CA ILE A 354 -13.37 9.77 1.79
C ILE A 354 -13.80 9.81 3.26
N SER A 355 -13.57 8.72 3.99
CA SER A 355 -13.85 8.64 5.42
C SER A 355 -12.74 7.97 6.20
N ASP A 356 -12.58 8.35 7.46
CA ASP A 356 -11.73 7.64 8.43
C ASP A 356 -10.31 7.42 7.89
N SER A 357 -9.67 8.48 7.40
CA SER A 357 -8.47 8.39 6.56
C SER A 357 -7.48 9.51 6.86
N TYR A 358 -6.19 9.25 6.68
CA TYR A 358 -5.18 10.25 7.04
C TYR A 358 -3.95 10.32 6.14
N SER A 359 -3.31 11.49 6.11
CA SER A 359 -2.00 11.69 5.52
C SER A 359 -0.95 12.16 6.54
N SER A 360 0.22 11.54 6.50
CA SER A 360 1.39 11.93 7.30
C SER A 360 2.64 12.19 6.48
N GLY A 361 2.61 11.90 5.18
CA GLY A 361 3.73 12.17 4.28
C GLY A 361 3.98 13.66 4.07
N ASN A 362 5.25 14.03 4.01
CA ASN A 362 5.65 15.42 3.74
C ASN A 362 5.46 15.77 2.26
N LEU A 363 5.01 16.99 1.99
CA LEU A 363 4.79 17.53 0.66
C LEU A 363 5.69 18.74 0.45
N ILE A 364 6.60 18.62 -0.52
CA ILE A 364 7.52 19.68 -0.93
C ILE A 364 7.23 19.99 -2.40
N ALA A 365 6.68 21.15 -2.71
CA ALA A 365 6.29 21.54 -4.06
C ALA A 365 6.95 22.87 -4.43
N TYR A 366 8.02 22.83 -5.21
CA TYR A 366 8.71 24.00 -5.71
C TYR A 366 8.64 24.04 -7.21
N GLY A 367 9.24 25.06 -7.80
CA GLY A 367 9.89 24.71 -9.05
C GLY A 367 10.47 25.81 -9.87
N ARG A 368 10.49 25.51 -11.15
CA ARG A 368 11.70 25.77 -11.93
C ARG A 368 11.67 27.20 -12.44
N GLY A 369 12.60 28.00 -11.91
CA GLY A 369 12.84 29.37 -12.39
C GLY A 369 11.90 30.43 -11.81
N GLY A 370 11.18 30.14 -10.73
CA GLY A 370 10.38 31.13 -9.98
C GLY A 370 9.01 31.46 -10.58
N TYR A 371 8.42 30.54 -11.37
CA TYR A 371 7.12 30.74 -12.03
C TYR A 371 6.01 29.79 -11.55
N HIS A 372 5.72 29.77 -10.25
CA HIS A 372 4.80 28.81 -9.59
C HIS A 372 3.37 29.34 -9.40
N TRP A 373 2.81 29.98 -10.44
CA TRP A 373 1.64 30.84 -10.26
C TRP A 373 0.33 30.10 -9.95
N ASN A 374 0.23 28.80 -10.25
CA ASN A 374 -1.03 28.06 -10.21
C ASN A 374 -1.01 26.70 -9.47
N ALA A 375 0.12 26.28 -8.89
CA ALA A 375 0.16 25.03 -8.13
C ALA A 375 -0.84 25.04 -6.96
N ILE A 376 -1.52 23.90 -6.77
CA ILE A 376 -2.60 23.70 -5.79
C ILE A 376 -2.19 22.60 -4.82
N VAL A 377 -1.80 23.00 -3.62
CA VAL A 377 -1.13 22.14 -2.65
C VAL A 377 -1.94 22.08 -1.35
N GLY A 378 -2.29 20.88 -0.90
CA GLY A 378 -2.92 20.68 0.41
C GLY A 378 -2.30 19.55 1.22
N GLY A 379 -2.24 19.68 2.54
CA GLY A 379 -1.67 18.65 3.40
C GLY A 379 -2.42 17.30 3.33
N PHE A 380 -3.74 17.33 3.16
CA PHE A 380 -4.56 16.14 2.91
C PHE A 380 -4.84 15.95 1.41
N GLY A 381 -5.36 16.96 0.71
CA GLY A 381 -5.75 16.85 -0.69
C GLY A 381 -5.39 18.07 -1.53
N GLY A 382 -5.10 17.87 -2.82
CA GLY A 382 -4.84 18.97 -3.75
C GLY A 382 -6.09 19.79 -4.03
N ALA A 383 -6.97 19.29 -4.90
CA ALA A 383 -8.13 20.03 -5.39
C ALA A 383 -9.44 19.25 -5.38
N ILE A 384 -10.52 20.00 -5.14
CA ILE A 384 -11.91 19.56 -5.34
C ILE A 384 -12.61 20.63 -6.19
N TRP A 385 -13.16 20.24 -7.34
CA TRP A 385 -13.75 21.16 -8.32
C TRP A 385 -15.28 21.04 -8.47
N ILE A 386 -15.86 19.99 -7.91
CA ILE A 386 -17.29 19.69 -7.96
C ILE A 386 -17.87 19.59 -6.53
N PRO A 387 -19.18 19.84 -6.34
CA PRO A 387 -19.80 19.79 -5.02
C PRO A 387 -20.24 18.39 -4.58
N GLU A 388 -19.98 17.36 -5.40
CA GLU A 388 -20.41 15.98 -5.13
C GLU A 388 -19.35 15.22 -4.33
N GLY A 389 -19.78 14.42 -3.35
CA GLY A 389 -18.89 13.67 -2.47
C GLY A 389 -18.79 14.27 -1.06
N PHE A 390 -17.91 13.69 -0.24
CA PHE A 390 -17.59 14.22 1.09
C PHE A 390 -16.20 13.79 1.56
N ILE A 391 -15.65 14.52 2.52
CA ILE A 391 -14.52 14.09 3.36
C ILE A 391 -14.99 14.11 4.81
N LYS A 392 -14.82 13.00 5.53
CA LYS A 392 -15.26 12.87 6.91
C LYS A 392 -14.23 12.15 7.78
N ASN A 393 -14.10 12.55 9.05
CA ASN A 393 -13.24 11.86 10.02
C ASN A 393 -11.81 11.67 9.51
N SER A 394 -11.29 12.66 8.81
CA SER A 394 -9.98 12.57 8.18
C SER A 394 -9.03 13.61 8.72
N TYR A 395 -7.72 13.34 8.65
CA TYR A 395 -6.74 14.32 9.08
C TYR A 395 -5.44 14.34 8.28
N SER A 396 -4.77 15.48 8.29
CA SER A 396 -3.40 15.63 7.78
C SER A 396 -2.45 16.13 8.86
N ARG A 397 -1.20 15.66 8.81
CA ARG A 397 -0.11 16.11 9.69
C ARG A 397 1.25 16.20 9.01
N GLY A 398 1.31 15.97 7.70
CA GLY A 398 2.55 16.10 6.92
C GLY A 398 2.98 17.55 6.80
N PHE A 399 4.30 17.78 6.80
CA PHE A 399 4.88 19.09 6.51
C PHE A 399 4.52 19.54 5.09
N VAL A 400 4.12 20.80 4.90
CA VAL A 400 3.79 21.36 3.58
C VAL A 400 4.69 22.57 3.32
N GLU A 401 5.56 22.44 2.33
CA GLU A 401 6.46 23.50 1.87
C GLU A 401 6.33 23.73 0.39
N THR A 402 5.99 24.97 0.00
CA THR A 402 5.80 25.31 -1.40
C THR A 402 5.91 26.80 -1.66
N ASP A 403 6.32 27.17 -2.88
CA ASP A 403 6.23 28.52 -3.44
C ASP A 403 4.97 28.76 -4.30
N GLY A 404 4.04 27.80 -4.28
CA GLY A 404 2.77 27.84 -4.99
C GLY A 404 1.81 28.93 -4.51
N SER A 405 0.72 29.12 -5.26
CA SER A 405 -0.22 30.21 -4.97
C SER A 405 -1.49 29.77 -4.24
N ARG A 406 -1.82 28.47 -4.22
CA ARG A 406 -2.97 27.88 -3.53
C ARG A 406 -2.51 26.80 -2.56
N ILE A 407 -2.45 27.18 -1.28
CA ILE A 407 -1.85 26.34 -0.23
C ILE A 407 -2.83 26.22 0.93
N GLY A 408 -2.96 25.02 1.49
CA GLY A 408 -3.68 24.79 2.74
C GLY A 408 -3.11 23.64 3.57
N GLY A 409 -3.39 23.67 4.87
CA GLY A 409 -3.01 22.58 5.78
C GLY A 409 -3.83 21.32 5.55
N PHE A 410 -5.04 21.44 5.01
CA PHE A 410 -5.90 20.31 4.66
C PHE A 410 -6.11 20.21 3.14
N LEU A 411 -6.63 21.25 2.48
CA LEU A 411 -6.89 21.26 1.04
C LEU A 411 -6.17 22.41 0.33
N GLY A 412 -5.71 22.23 -0.90
CA GLY A 412 -5.22 23.34 -1.72
C GLY A 412 -6.38 24.19 -2.28
N GLU A 413 -7.42 23.52 -2.80
CA GLU A 413 -8.62 24.13 -3.36
C GLU A 413 -9.90 23.36 -2.98
N LEU A 414 -10.97 24.11 -2.70
CA LEU A 414 -12.27 23.57 -2.30
C LEU A 414 -13.42 24.21 -3.09
N LYS A 415 -14.22 23.37 -3.76
CA LYS A 415 -15.47 23.79 -4.39
C LYS A 415 -16.57 24.05 -3.35
N GLU A 416 -17.23 25.20 -3.49
CA GLU A 416 -18.44 25.51 -2.71
C GLU A 416 -19.51 24.42 -2.89
N GLY A 417 -20.05 23.93 -1.77
CA GLY A 417 -21.08 22.88 -1.73
C GLY A 417 -20.54 21.48 -1.46
N PHE A 418 -19.23 21.23 -1.63
CA PHE A 418 -18.62 19.96 -1.22
C PHE A 418 -18.63 19.82 0.31
N GLN A 419 -18.96 18.61 0.79
CA GLN A 419 -19.17 18.37 2.22
C GLN A 419 -17.88 17.95 2.92
N ILE A 420 -17.51 18.67 3.99
CA ILE A 420 -16.44 18.27 4.89
C ILE A 420 -17.01 18.26 6.31
N SER A 421 -16.69 17.24 7.10
CA SER A 421 -17.15 17.13 8.48
C SER A 421 -16.14 16.40 9.36
N ASP A 422 -16.08 16.79 10.63
CA ASP A 422 -15.31 16.09 11.67
C ASP A 422 -13.85 15.79 11.31
N SER A 423 -13.23 16.63 10.47
CA SER A 423 -11.87 16.46 9.96
C SER A 423 -10.91 17.46 10.60
N LYS A 424 -9.61 17.20 10.54
CA LYS A 424 -8.60 17.99 11.26
C LYS A 424 -7.31 18.15 10.47
N PHE A 425 -6.53 19.18 10.79
CA PHE A 425 -5.16 19.29 10.29
C PHE A 425 -4.26 19.90 11.34
N ASP A 426 -3.01 19.44 11.38
CA ASP A 426 -2.03 19.97 12.31
C ASP A 426 -1.40 21.26 11.74
N ILE A 427 -1.67 22.41 12.37
CA ILE A 427 -1.16 23.72 11.90
C ILE A 427 0.32 23.90 12.18
N GLN A 428 0.86 23.22 13.19
CA GLN A 428 2.26 23.33 13.59
C GLN A 428 3.14 22.38 12.76
N ALA A 429 2.69 21.14 12.54
CA ALA A 429 3.40 20.17 11.73
C ALA A 429 3.35 20.52 10.23
N SER A 430 2.19 20.95 9.72
CA SER A 430 2.06 21.37 8.32
C SER A 430 2.72 22.71 8.02
N GLY A 431 2.85 23.59 9.02
CA GLY A 431 3.26 24.98 8.83
C GLY A 431 2.17 25.87 8.22
N GLN A 432 0.92 25.38 8.11
CA GLN A 432 -0.19 26.08 7.47
C GLN A 432 -1.31 26.38 8.48
N ASN A 433 -1.74 27.64 8.54
CA ASN A 433 -2.76 28.07 9.51
C ASN A 433 -4.21 27.95 9.00
N ASN A 434 -4.40 27.83 7.69
CA ASN A 434 -5.72 27.78 7.05
C ASN A 434 -5.98 26.40 6.47
N CYS A 435 -7.24 25.97 6.46
CA CYS A 435 -7.64 24.73 5.78
C CYS A 435 -7.24 24.75 4.29
N TYR A 436 -7.54 25.87 3.60
CA TYR A 436 -7.22 26.11 2.18
C TYR A 436 -6.92 27.60 1.92
N LYS A 437 -6.52 27.96 0.69
CA LYS A 437 -6.05 29.33 0.35
C LYS A 437 -6.99 30.44 0.84
N TYR A 438 -8.29 30.26 0.64
CA TYR A 438 -9.27 31.32 0.90
C TYR A 438 -9.80 31.33 2.34
N GLY A 439 -9.25 30.49 3.21
CA GLY A 439 -9.51 30.50 4.65
C GLY A 439 -9.79 29.12 5.22
N ASN A 440 -10.62 29.06 6.25
CA ASN A 440 -11.05 27.80 6.85
C ASN A 440 -12.21 27.20 6.07
N CYS A 441 -12.18 25.89 5.87
CA CYS A 441 -13.31 25.15 5.37
C CYS A 441 -14.19 24.73 6.55
N SER A 442 -15.51 24.80 6.40
CA SER A 442 -16.42 24.30 7.43
C SER A 442 -16.25 22.78 7.53
N GLY A 443 -15.89 22.28 8.72
CA GLY A 443 -15.77 20.84 8.99
C GLY A 443 -14.35 20.24 8.92
N ALA A 444 -13.31 21.02 8.57
CA ALA A 444 -11.93 20.64 8.91
C ALA A 444 -11.24 21.72 9.77
N GLU A 445 -10.85 21.34 10.98
CA GLU A 445 -10.37 22.26 12.01
C GLU A 445 -8.85 22.15 12.19
N GLY A 446 -8.19 23.32 12.27
CA GLY A 446 -6.75 23.41 12.47
C GLY A 446 -6.41 23.40 13.95
N HIS A 447 -5.54 22.48 14.37
CA HIS A 447 -5.12 22.31 15.77
C HIS A 447 -3.61 22.26 15.90
N LEU A 448 -3.10 22.63 17.08
CA LEU A 448 -1.69 22.44 17.41
C LEU A 448 -1.37 20.95 17.55
N THR A 449 -0.10 20.57 17.35
CA THR A 449 0.34 19.17 17.53
C THR A 449 -0.04 18.57 18.87
N ALA A 450 0.07 19.33 19.96
CA ALA A 450 -0.31 18.84 21.28
C ALA A 450 -1.81 18.52 21.38
N GLU A 451 -2.66 19.33 20.74
CA GLU A 451 -4.11 19.14 20.71
C GLU A 451 -4.50 17.99 19.78
N MET A 452 -3.81 17.82 18.65
CA MET A 452 -3.98 16.68 17.73
C MET A 452 -3.67 15.34 18.39
N LYS A 453 -2.97 15.34 19.53
CA LYS A 453 -2.68 14.15 20.34
C LYS A 453 -3.62 13.98 21.54
N GLN A 454 -4.72 14.73 21.60
CA GLN A 454 -5.75 14.57 22.64
C GLN A 454 -7.00 13.94 22.04
N GLN A 455 -7.55 12.89 22.66
CA GLN A 455 -8.76 12.22 22.18
C GLN A 455 -9.96 13.17 22.18
N SER A 456 -10.01 14.15 23.10
CA SER A 456 -11.06 15.18 23.14
C SER A 456 -11.14 16.05 21.89
N THR A 457 -10.08 16.10 21.06
CA THR A 457 -10.10 16.81 19.75
C THR A 457 -10.95 16.05 18.72
N TYR A 458 -11.29 14.79 18.99
CA TYR A 458 -11.94 13.87 18.07
C TYR A 458 -13.29 13.36 18.62
N GLU A 459 -14.09 14.23 19.24
CA GLU A 459 -15.32 13.84 19.99
C GLU A 459 -16.29 12.93 19.22
N ASN A 460 -16.39 13.06 17.90
CA ASN A 460 -17.31 12.29 17.05
C ASN A 460 -16.68 11.07 16.37
N TRP A 461 -15.44 10.68 16.73
CA TRP A 461 -14.73 9.54 16.14
C TRP A 461 -14.94 8.27 16.95
N ASP A 462 -14.97 7.13 16.25
CA ASP A 462 -15.12 5.81 16.85
C ASP A 462 -13.75 5.25 17.27
N PHE A 463 -13.40 5.39 18.55
CA PHE A 463 -12.18 4.82 19.15
C PHE A 463 -12.37 3.38 19.67
N ASP A 464 -13.60 2.87 19.63
CA ASP A 464 -13.89 1.49 20.00
C ASP A 464 -13.55 0.55 18.84
N ASN A 465 -13.87 0.95 17.60
CA ASN A 465 -13.77 0.08 16.43
C ASN A 465 -12.86 0.58 15.29
N THR A 466 -12.72 1.89 15.09
CA THR A 466 -12.00 2.42 13.92
C THR A 466 -10.62 2.94 14.27
N TRP A 467 -10.55 3.76 15.30
CA TRP A 467 -9.35 4.47 15.72
C TRP A 467 -8.83 3.95 17.06
N THR A 468 -7.55 4.15 17.31
CA THR A 468 -6.91 3.98 18.61
C THR A 468 -5.87 5.08 18.78
N MET A 469 -5.55 5.47 20.01
CA MET A 469 -4.49 6.42 20.30
C MET A 469 -4.02 6.31 21.75
N ILE A 470 -2.80 6.77 22.00
CA ILE A 470 -2.27 6.97 23.34
C ILE A 470 -2.32 8.46 23.65
N GLU A 471 -3.14 8.83 24.64
CA GLU A 471 -3.41 10.22 25.02
C GLU A 471 -2.11 10.99 25.29
N GLY A 472 -1.93 12.12 24.60
CA GLY A 472 -0.75 12.99 24.70
C GLY A 472 0.48 12.51 23.93
N GLU A 473 0.51 11.26 23.48
CA GLU A 473 1.70 10.65 22.87
C GLU A 473 1.54 10.47 21.35
N THR A 474 0.40 9.96 20.90
CA THR A 474 0.17 9.64 19.48
C THR A 474 -0.94 10.47 18.86
N TYR A 475 -0.90 10.57 17.53
CA TYR A 475 -2.11 10.91 16.77
C TYR A 475 -3.07 9.69 16.75
N PRO A 476 -4.33 9.84 16.31
CA PRO A 476 -5.18 8.70 16.01
C PRO A 476 -4.56 7.77 14.96
N VAL A 477 -4.58 6.48 15.24
CA VAL A 477 -4.03 5.39 14.45
C VAL A 477 -5.20 4.48 14.08
N LEU A 478 -5.29 4.01 12.83
CA LEU A 478 -6.35 3.09 12.45
C LEU A 478 -6.13 1.75 13.15
N ARG A 479 -7.19 1.09 13.62
CA ARG A 479 -7.07 -0.27 14.17
C ARG A 479 -6.74 -1.28 13.08
N SER A 480 -7.37 -1.17 11.91
CA SER A 480 -7.18 -2.09 10.80
C SER A 480 -5.75 -2.12 10.24
N GLN A 481 -4.97 -1.06 10.42
CA GLN A 481 -3.62 -1.04 9.86
C GLN A 481 -2.65 -1.99 10.57
N PHE A 482 -2.93 -2.43 11.80
CA PHE A 482 -2.12 -3.43 12.51
C PHE A 482 -2.19 -4.83 11.88
N ASP A 483 -3.18 -5.08 11.01
CA ASP A 483 -3.33 -6.32 10.24
C ASP A 483 -2.73 -6.18 8.84
N VAL A 484 -2.74 -4.98 8.26
CA VAL A 484 -2.26 -4.75 6.90
C VAL A 484 -0.74 -4.89 6.83
N GLY A 485 -0.29 -5.85 6.03
CA GLY A 485 1.12 -6.19 5.89
C GLY A 485 1.70 -6.91 7.11
N GLN A 486 0.87 -7.32 8.08
CA GLN A 486 1.30 -8.27 9.10
C GLN A 486 1.52 -9.62 8.42
N TRP A 487 2.75 -10.11 8.53
CA TRP A 487 3.14 -11.39 7.94
C TRP A 487 2.82 -12.54 8.90
N ALA A 488 3.23 -12.40 10.15
CA ALA A 488 3.00 -13.40 11.18
C ALA A 488 2.82 -12.75 12.55
N ARG A 489 2.05 -13.45 13.39
CA ARG A 489 1.83 -13.10 14.81
C ARG A 489 1.78 -14.38 15.64
N TRP A 490 2.60 -14.44 16.67
CA TRP A 490 2.54 -15.46 17.71
C TRP A 490 2.15 -14.77 19.02
N PRO A 491 0.87 -14.85 19.44
CA PRO A 491 0.42 -14.31 20.72
C PRO A 491 1.05 -15.02 21.92
N LEU A 492 1.45 -16.29 21.77
CA LEU A 492 2.08 -17.08 22.83
C LEU A 492 1.18 -17.32 24.07
N ASP A 493 -0.15 -17.24 23.89
CA ASP A 493 -1.14 -17.31 24.98
C ASP A 493 -1.39 -18.70 25.57
N SER A 494 -1.10 -19.75 24.81
CA SER A 494 -1.54 -21.10 25.14
C SER A 494 -0.73 -22.18 24.42
N ILE A 495 -0.77 -23.40 24.96
CA ILE A 495 -0.20 -24.60 24.37
C ILE A 495 -1.35 -25.58 24.18
N TYR A 496 -1.71 -25.91 22.94
CA TYR A 496 -2.77 -26.88 22.65
C TYR A 496 -2.14 -28.26 22.29
N ASN A 497 -2.61 -29.32 22.94
CA ASN A 497 -2.01 -30.68 22.99
C ASN A 497 -2.56 -31.60 21.87
N GLU A 498 -1.89 -32.67 21.41
CA GLU A 498 -1.08 -33.70 22.13
C GLU A 498 0.45 -33.71 21.83
N SER A 499 0.98 -32.80 21.01
CA SER A 499 2.39 -32.79 20.58
C SER A 499 3.15 -31.47 20.78
N GLY A 500 2.55 -30.46 21.42
CA GLY A 500 3.19 -29.17 21.68
C GLY A 500 3.01 -28.11 20.57
N LYS A 501 1.97 -28.21 19.74
CA LYS A 501 1.70 -27.25 18.66
C LYS A 501 0.83 -26.07 19.15
N GLN A 502 1.22 -24.83 18.84
CA GLN A 502 0.34 -23.66 18.96
C GLN A 502 -0.19 -23.31 17.56
N TYR A 503 -1.50 -23.05 17.46
CA TYR A 503 -2.11 -22.46 16.27
C TYR A 503 -2.06 -20.94 16.39
N THR A 504 -1.54 -20.26 15.37
CA THR A 504 -1.61 -18.80 15.22
C THR A 504 -3.06 -18.34 15.04
N GLU A 505 -3.40 -17.14 15.51
CA GLU A 505 -4.65 -16.51 15.08
C GLU A 505 -4.53 -16.17 13.59
N GLU A 506 -5.51 -16.62 12.82
CA GLU A 506 -5.56 -16.54 11.37
C GLU A 506 -5.81 -15.09 10.94
N ILE A 507 -4.75 -14.32 10.66
CA ILE A 507 -4.89 -12.95 10.10
C ILE A 507 -4.72 -12.95 8.57
N THR A 508 -4.10 -13.99 8.00
CA THR A 508 -4.01 -14.17 6.54
C THR A 508 -4.55 -15.53 6.14
N ASP A 509 -5.24 -15.62 5.00
CA ASP A 509 -5.65 -16.91 4.38
C ASP A 509 -4.42 -17.69 3.84
N MET A 510 -3.24 -17.42 4.40
CA MET A 510 -1.94 -18.01 4.09
C MET A 510 -1.51 -18.88 5.28
N GLN A 511 -2.19 -20.02 5.44
CA GLN A 511 -1.85 -21.11 6.36
C GLN A 511 -1.87 -20.77 7.87
N LYS A 512 -2.45 -21.70 8.64
CA LYS A 512 -2.12 -21.85 10.06
C LYS A 512 -0.67 -22.30 10.16
N GLU A 513 0.25 -21.37 10.39
CA GLU A 513 1.63 -21.73 10.69
C GLU A 513 1.69 -22.32 12.11
N GLU A 514 1.64 -23.65 12.17
CA GLU A 514 1.75 -24.38 13.42
C GLU A 514 3.16 -24.17 13.98
N ALA A 515 3.28 -23.51 15.13
CA ALA A 515 4.55 -23.41 15.84
C ALA A 515 4.70 -24.57 16.83
N LEU A 516 5.85 -25.24 16.83
CA LEU A 516 6.20 -26.28 17.79
C LEU A 516 6.82 -25.67 19.04
N VAL A 517 6.04 -25.63 20.12
CA VAL A 517 6.47 -25.22 21.45
C VAL A 517 7.15 -26.40 22.14
N ASN A 518 8.45 -26.27 22.36
CA ASN A 518 9.24 -27.23 23.11
C ASN A 518 9.58 -26.64 24.48
N GLY A 519 9.34 -27.40 25.55
CA GLY A 519 9.84 -27.14 26.91
C GLY A 519 9.24 -25.94 27.66
N ALA A 520 8.91 -24.85 26.97
CA ALA A 520 8.29 -23.64 27.50
C ALA A 520 6.89 -23.93 28.06
N ILE A 521 6.46 -23.10 29.01
CA ILE A 521 5.17 -23.25 29.71
C ILE A 521 4.38 -21.96 29.65
N VAL A 522 3.05 -22.05 29.67
CA VAL A 522 2.19 -20.86 29.73
C VAL A 522 2.39 -20.13 31.06
N ALA A 523 2.48 -18.80 31.00
CA ALA A 523 2.56 -17.89 32.14
C ALA A 523 1.69 -16.65 31.91
N ASN A 524 1.50 -15.82 32.94
CA ASN A 524 0.80 -14.55 32.77
C ASN A 524 1.58 -13.62 31.84
N GLY A 525 0.93 -13.15 30.79
CA GLY A 525 1.51 -12.28 29.76
C GLY A 525 1.35 -10.81 30.06
N ARG A 526 1.78 -10.01 29.09
CA ARG A 526 1.50 -8.58 28.98
C ARG A 526 0.23 -8.34 28.17
N VAL A 527 0.05 -9.07 27.07
CA VAL A 527 -1.19 -9.13 26.27
C VAL A 527 -1.71 -10.56 26.42
N GLY A 528 -2.81 -10.75 27.15
CA GLY A 528 -3.26 -12.10 27.50
C GLY A 528 -2.26 -12.87 28.38
N ASN A 529 -1.83 -14.02 27.90
CA ASN A 529 -0.86 -14.94 28.46
C ASN A 529 0.48 -14.84 27.72
N SER A 530 1.49 -15.60 28.13
CA SER A 530 2.81 -15.64 27.48
C SER A 530 3.41 -17.04 27.58
N LEU A 531 4.52 -17.27 26.87
CA LEU A 531 5.36 -18.43 27.11
C LEU A 531 6.57 -18.08 27.98
N PHE A 532 6.76 -18.86 29.04
CA PHE A 532 7.90 -18.81 29.94
C PHE A 532 8.92 -19.90 29.62
N PHE A 533 10.13 -19.47 29.31
CA PHE A 533 11.30 -20.28 28.99
C PHE A 533 12.16 -20.42 30.26
N LYS A 534 12.50 -21.66 30.64
CA LYS A 534 13.23 -22.00 31.88
C LYS A 534 14.73 -22.19 31.64
N ARG A 535 15.24 -21.78 30.46
CA ARG A 535 16.64 -21.95 30.06
C ARG A 535 17.10 -23.42 30.04
N SER A 536 16.25 -24.31 29.55
CA SER A 536 16.59 -25.72 29.32
C SER A 536 16.92 -25.98 27.84
N GLU A 537 17.68 -27.04 27.54
CA GLU A 537 18.03 -27.45 26.16
C GLU A 537 16.84 -27.80 25.26
N LYS A 538 15.62 -27.70 25.80
CA LYS A 538 14.37 -27.95 25.10
C LYS A 538 13.46 -26.73 25.06
N ASP A 539 13.86 -25.59 25.63
CA ASP A 539 12.97 -24.44 25.77
C ASP A 539 13.10 -23.50 24.56
N TYR A 540 12.32 -23.75 23.51
CA TYR A 540 12.25 -22.91 22.32
C TYR A 540 10.91 -23.12 21.59
N VAL A 541 10.58 -22.20 20.70
CA VAL A 541 9.50 -22.37 19.73
C VAL A 541 10.11 -22.42 18.33
N ASP A 542 9.84 -23.51 17.61
CA ASP A 542 10.15 -23.62 16.19
C ASP A 542 8.91 -23.25 15.39
N THR A 543 8.99 -22.20 14.60
CA THR A 543 7.84 -21.70 13.82
C THR A 543 7.49 -22.60 12.64
N GLN A 544 8.34 -23.57 12.28
CA GLN A 544 8.21 -24.45 11.13
C GLN A 544 8.13 -23.73 9.77
N SER A 545 8.46 -22.44 9.73
CA SER A 545 8.38 -21.60 8.54
C SER A 545 9.68 -20.82 8.33
N ASP A 546 9.99 -20.65 7.05
CA ASP A 546 11.08 -19.81 6.58
C ASP A 546 10.59 -18.35 6.48
N PHE A 547 11.21 -17.45 7.24
CA PHE A 547 10.85 -16.04 7.30
C PHE A 547 11.96 -15.12 6.77
N ASP A 548 12.14 -15.11 5.46
CA ASP A 548 13.02 -14.16 4.79
C ASP A 548 12.54 -12.71 4.89
N LEU A 549 13.45 -11.85 5.35
CA LEU A 549 13.25 -10.42 5.43
C LEU A 549 13.86 -9.77 4.19
N TYR A 550 13.10 -8.93 3.50
CA TYR A 550 13.58 -8.23 2.30
C TYR A 550 13.93 -6.77 2.62
N ASN A 551 13.52 -5.81 1.79
CA ASN A 551 14.06 -4.46 1.85
C ASN A 551 13.37 -3.59 2.91
N ALA A 552 12.15 -3.92 3.34
CA ALA A 552 11.51 -3.26 4.47
C ALA A 552 10.76 -4.26 5.36
N PHE A 553 10.87 -4.09 6.67
CA PHE A 553 10.22 -4.96 7.64
C PHE A 553 10.10 -4.32 9.02
N SER A 554 9.22 -4.89 9.83
CA SER A 554 9.19 -4.62 11.27
C SER A 554 9.01 -5.90 12.07
N ILE A 555 9.60 -5.92 13.27
CA ILE A 555 9.45 -7.00 14.24
C ILE A 555 9.13 -6.35 15.59
N SER A 556 8.14 -6.87 16.30
CA SER A 556 7.84 -6.43 17.67
C SER A 556 7.57 -7.59 18.61
N THR A 557 7.87 -7.43 19.89
CA THR A 557 7.56 -8.42 20.93
C THR A 557 7.59 -7.79 22.32
N TRP A 558 6.84 -8.39 23.24
CA TRP A 558 6.96 -8.16 24.67
C TRP A 558 7.89 -9.19 25.29
N MET A 559 8.78 -8.73 26.18
CA MET A 559 9.71 -9.61 26.87
C MET A 559 9.96 -9.23 28.33
N LYS A 560 10.22 -10.23 29.16
CA LYS A 560 10.58 -10.06 30.57
C LYS A 560 11.51 -11.18 31.01
N LEU A 561 12.67 -10.83 31.56
CA LEU A 561 13.64 -11.79 32.06
C LEU A 561 13.24 -12.34 33.43
N GLN A 562 13.54 -13.62 33.63
CA GLN A 562 13.58 -14.20 34.98
C GLN A 562 14.90 -13.84 35.68
N GLN A 563 16.00 -13.81 34.92
CA GLN A 563 17.34 -13.47 35.38
C GLN A 563 18.14 -12.88 34.21
N THR A 564 19.12 -12.02 34.50
CA THR A 564 20.08 -11.51 33.51
C THR A 564 21.11 -12.59 33.13
N PRO A 565 21.57 -12.66 31.86
CA PRO A 565 22.64 -13.56 31.45
C PRO A 565 23.90 -13.41 32.33
N ALA A 566 24.62 -14.52 32.59
CA ALA A 566 25.91 -14.42 33.24
C ALA A 566 26.96 -13.83 32.29
N GLN A 567 28.08 -13.35 32.83
CA GLN A 567 29.15 -12.76 32.02
C GLN A 567 29.65 -13.77 30.96
N GLY A 568 29.59 -13.37 29.68
CA GLY A 568 29.97 -14.20 28.54
C GLY A 568 28.87 -15.12 28.02
N GLU A 569 27.67 -15.07 28.61
CA GLU A 569 26.47 -15.74 28.09
C GLU A 569 25.56 -14.77 27.33
N TYR A 570 24.77 -15.31 26.41
CA TYR A 570 23.72 -14.59 25.70
C TYR A 570 22.38 -15.30 25.87
N TYR A 571 21.29 -14.53 25.87
CA TYR A 571 19.93 -15.06 25.75
C TYR A 571 19.32 -14.59 24.44
N VAL A 572 18.93 -15.54 23.59
CA VAL A 572 18.32 -15.28 22.29
C VAL A 572 16.81 -15.16 22.43
N VAL A 573 16.26 -14.06 21.96
CA VAL A 573 14.81 -13.80 21.92
C VAL A 573 14.20 -14.47 20.69
N MET A 574 14.82 -14.24 19.54
CA MET A 574 14.48 -14.89 18.28
C MET A 574 15.68 -14.92 17.34
N SER A 575 15.74 -15.90 16.46
CA SER A 575 16.79 -15.99 15.45
C SER A 575 16.40 -16.83 14.24
N LYS A 576 16.95 -16.45 13.09
CA LYS A 576 16.97 -17.24 11.85
C LYS A 576 18.42 -17.36 11.41
N ASN A 577 19.05 -18.48 11.74
CA ASN A 577 20.44 -18.79 11.43
C ASN A 577 20.61 -20.30 11.28
N ASN A 578 21.78 -20.76 10.85
CA ASN A 578 22.29 -22.13 10.96
C ASN A 578 23.72 -22.06 11.52
N MET A 579 23.86 -21.58 12.76
CA MET A 579 25.19 -21.29 13.33
C MET A 579 26.07 -22.55 13.42
N PRO A 580 27.39 -22.44 13.15
CA PRO A 580 28.11 -21.22 12.78
C PRO A 580 28.15 -20.95 11.27
N ASP A 581 27.53 -21.80 10.47
CA ASP A 581 27.77 -21.91 9.03
C ASP A 581 27.06 -20.82 8.23
N GLU A 582 25.79 -20.54 8.56
CA GLU A 582 24.99 -19.52 7.86
C GLU A 582 24.26 -18.62 8.86
N LYS A 583 24.17 -17.33 8.54
CA LYS A 583 23.53 -16.31 9.36
C LYS A 583 22.60 -15.44 8.54
N SER A 584 21.43 -15.11 9.09
CA SER A 584 20.51 -14.14 8.52
C SER A 584 20.22 -13.03 9.51
N TYR A 585 19.49 -13.31 10.60
CA TYR A 585 19.21 -12.31 11.63
C TYR A 585 18.97 -12.91 13.02
N ALA A 586 19.17 -12.09 14.05
CA ALA A 586 18.94 -12.47 15.44
C ALA A 586 18.62 -11.27 16.34
N MET A 587 17.84 -11.53 17.37
CA MET A 587 17.62 -10.63 18.50
C MET A 587 18.07 -11.32 19.80
N PHE A 588 19.00 -10.72 20.54
CA PHE A 588 19.59 -11.34 21.73
C PHE A 588 20.07 -10.33 22.77
N LEU A 589 20.29 -10.81 24.00
CA LEU A 589 20.69 -10.04 25.17
C LEU A 589 22.05 -10.49 25.71
N ASP A 590 22.83 -9.54 26.22
CA ASP A 590 24.06 -9.82 26.96
C ASP A 590 23.88 -9.67 28.50
N SER A 591 24.96 -9.93 29.24
CA SER A 591 24.99 -9.80 30.70
C SER A 591 24.80 -8.37 31.24
N ALA A 592 24.86 -7.35 30.38
CA ALA A 592 24.59 -5.96 30.73
C ALA A 592 23.13 -5.56 30.46
N ASN A 593 22.25 -6.53 30.17
CA ASN A 593 20.88 -6.30 29.70
C ASN A 593 20.80 -5.47 28.41
N ARG A 594 21.86 -5.47 27.60
CA ARG A 594 21.85 -4.82 26.30
C ARG A 594 21.20 -5.74 25.30
N LEU A 595 20.10 -5.28 24.73
CA LEU A 595 19.42 -5.93 23.63
C LEU A 595 20.10 -5.54 22.33
N TYR A 596 20.33 -6.53 21.48
CA TYR A 596 20.85 -6.41 20.14
C TYR A 596 19.79 -6.91 19.18
N PHE A 597 19.66 -6.21 18.05
CA PHE A 597 19.14 -6.80 16.83
C PHE A 597 20.20 -6.66 15.76
N VAL A 598 20.49 -7.77 15.09
CA VAL A 598 21.48 -7.86 14.03
C VAL A 598 20.89 -8.58 12.83
N PHE A 599 21.25 -8.12 11.65
CA PHE A 599 21.16 -8.94 10.45
C PHE A 599 22.47 -8.92 9.65
N TYR A 600 22.68 -9.97 8.89
CA TYR A 600 23.87 -10.28 8.12
C TYR A 600 23.50 -10.24 6.63
N PRO A 601 24.10 -9.34 5.83
CA PRO A 601 23.85 -9.32 4.38
C PRO A 601 24.40 -10.53 3.65
N ASP A 602 25.50 -11.08 4.18
CA ASP A 602 26.19 -12.24 3.66
C ASP A 602 26.06 -13.40 4.65
N ALA A 603 25.66 -14.58 4.16
CA ALA A 603 25.36 -15.74 5.01
C ALA A 603 26.57 -16.20 5.84
N ASP A 604 27.80 -15.96 5.36
CA ASP A 604 29.04 -16.27 6.09
C ASP A 604 29.30 -15.32 7.29
N GLY A 605 28.46 -14.28 7.43
CA GLY A 605 28.58 -13.24 8.45
C GLY A 605 29.67 -12.20 8.16
N SER A 606 30.12 -12.06 6.91
CA SER A 606 31.13 -11.09 6.48
C SER A 606 30.58 -9.64 6.41
N GLY A 607 30.00 -9.17 7.51
CA GLY A 607 29.38 -7.86 7.61
C GLY A 607 28.18 -7.94 8.54
N GLU A 608 27.81 -6.83 9.20
CA GLU A 608 26.62 -6.81 10.04
C GLU A 608 25.97 -5.43 10.04
N VAL A 609 24.64 -5.43 10.07
CA VAL A 609 23.83 -4.25 10.36
C VAL A 609 23.21 -4.48 11.72
N LEU A 610 23.60 -3.66 12.69
CA LEU A 610 23.29 -3.87 14.09
C LEU A 610 22.80 -2.58 14.76
N VAL A 611 21.78 -2.74 15.59
CA VAL A 611 21.29 -1.75 16.55
C VAL A 611 21.27 -2.36 17.94
N SER A 612 21.50 -1.55 18.97
CA SER A 612 21.43 -2.02 20.35
C SER A 612 21.07 -0.93 21.34
N SER A 613 20.48 -1.33 22.47
CA SER A 613 20.21 -0.47 23.62
C SER A 613 20.06 -1.31 24.89
N VAL A 614 20.24 -0.69 26.05
CA VAL A 614 20.00 -1.33 27.36
C VAL A 614 18.49 -1.35 27.64
N LEU A 615 17.98 -2.49 28.10
CA LEU A 615 16.60 -2.64 28.55
C LEU A 615 16.38 -2.00 29.93
N ASP A 616 15.16 -1.53 30.18
CA ASP A 616 14.78 -0.95 31.47
C ASP A 616 14.35 -2.06 32.44
N ASN A 617 15.19 -2.33 33.46
CA ASN A 617 14.93 -3.29 34.54
C ASN A 617 14.21 -4.59 34.10
N PRO A 618 14.75 -5.33 33.09
CA PRO A 618 14.01 -6.40 32.41
C PRO A 618 13.66 -7.59 33.31
N THR A 619 14.23 -7.70 34.52
CA THR A 619 13.89 -8.72 35.50
C THR A 619 12.65 -8.40 36.34
N THR A 620 12.19 -7.14 36.32
CA THR A 620 11.07 -6.68 37.16
C THR A 620 9.91 -6.15 36.33
N ILE A 621 10.17 -5.58 35.14
CA ILE A 621 9.14 -5.04 34.25
C ILE A 621 9.17 -5.69 32.86
N TRP A 622 8.00 -5.72 32.22
CA TRP A 622 7.88 -6.04 30.81
C TRP A 622 8.48 -4.91 29.97
N ASN A 623 9.23 -5.27 28.94
CA ASN A 623 9.73 -4.34 27.94
C ASN A 623 9.11 -4.69 26.58
N HIS A 624 8.50 -3.71 25.93
CA HIS A 624 8.13 -3.83 24.52
C HIS A 624 9.34 -3.46 23.68
N VAL A 625 9.66 -4.28 22.70
CA VAL A 625 10.73 -4.04 21.75
C VAL A 625 10.12 -3.98 20.37
N ALA A 626 10.52 -3.00 19.57
CA ALA A 626 10.28 -3.03 18.14
C ALA A 626 11.56 -2.71 17.36
N VAL A 627 11.76 -3.42 16.26
CA VAL A 627 12.81 -3.16 15.28
C VAL A 627 12.12 -2.82 13.96
N VAL A 628 12.57 -1.73 13.32
CA VAL A 628 12.00 -1.27 12.05
C VAL A 628 13.13 -1.00 11.06
N TYR A 629 13.04 -1.60 9.88
CA TYR A 629 13.89 -1.33 8.73
C TYR A 629 13.03 -0.87 7.56
N ASP A 630 13.42 0.24 6.91
CA ASP A 630 12.67 0.86 5.82
C ASP A 630 13.43 0.91 4.49
N GLY A 631 14.48 0.10 4.36
CA GLY A 631 15.39 0.11 3.22
C GLY A 631 16.56 1.09 3.35
N GLU A 632 16.51 2.04 4.30
CA GLU A 632 17.60 3.01 4.51
C GLU A 632 18.17 2.97 5.92
N GLN A 633 17.33 2.73 6.93
CA GLN A 633 17.71 2.80 8.33
C GLN A 633 17.07 1.70 9.15
N LEU A 634 17.91 1.00 9.91
CA LEU A 634 17.50 0.07 10.96
C LEU A 634 17.35 0.84 12.27
N ARG A 635 16.22 0.68 12.96
CA ARG A 635 15.89 1.42 14.18
C ARG A 635 15.42 0.45 15.26
N LEU A 636 15.88 0.69 16.49
CA LEU A 636 15.45 -0.03 17.67
C LEU A 636 14.62 0.89 18.57
N TYR A 637 13.45 0.42 18.98
CA TYR A 637 12.55 1.04 19.92
C TYR A 637 12.41 0.17 21.16
N ILE A 638 12.43 0.80 22.34
CA ILE A 638 12.13 0.17 23.62
C ILE A 638 11.01 0.97 24.27
N ASN A 639 9.92 0.30 24.64
CA ASN A 639 8.74 0.88 25.28
C ASN A 639 8.16 2.09 24.52
N GLY A 640 8.14 1.99 23.18
CA GLY A 640 7.63 3.04 22.30
C GLY A 640 8.65 4.13 21.93
N GLU A 641 9.78 4.21 22.62
CA GLU A 641 10.79 5.24 22.38
C GLU A 641 11.93 4.72 21.51
N ARG A 642 12.31 5.48 20.47
CA ARG A 642 13.45 5.15 19.61
C ARG A 642 14.78 5.31 20.37
N LYS A 643 15.50 4.21 20.57
CA LYS A 643 16.78 4.19 21.32
C LYS A 643 18.04 4.14 20.45
N SER A 644 17.94 3.56 19.25
CA SER A 644 19.11 3.36 18.39
C SER A 644 18.73 3.42 16.91
N VAL A 645 19.65 3.90 16.09
CA VAL A 645 19.51 4.00 14.63
C VAL A 645 20.84 3.62 13.97
N LYS A 646 20.76 2.85 12.89
CA LYS A 646 21.88 2.49 12.03
C LYS A 646 21.47 2.72 10.57
N ASN A 647 22.26 3.50 9.84
CA ASN A 647 22.07 3.66 8.40
C ASN A 647 22.59 2.41 7.66
N ALA A 648 21.78 1.86 6.78
CA ALA A 648 22.07 0.74 5.89
C ALA A 648 21.14 0.86 4.67
N VAL A 649 21.64 1.42 3.57
CA VAL A 649 20.84 1.73 2.39
C VAL A 649 20.87 0.54 1.42
N ASP A 650 19.69 0.07 1.04
CA ASP A 650 19.45 -1.03 0.10
C ASP A 650 20.23 -2.31 0.48
N VAL A 651 20.18 -2.68 1.76
CA VAL A 651 20.83 -3.88 2.29
C VAL A 651 19.78 -4.80 2.91
N ARG A 652 19.70 -6.04 2.44
CA ARG A 652 18.80 -7.06 3.01
C ARG A 652 19.56 -8.14 3.78
N PRO A 653 18.94 -8.81 4.76
CA PRO A 653 19.46 -10.03 5.35
C PRO A 653 19.69 -11.13 4.30
N ALA A 654 20.67 -12.00 4.56
CA ALA A 654 20.90 -13.17 3.72
C ALA A 654 19.68 -14.11 3.74
N ASP A 655 19.25 -14.52 2.56
CA ASP A 655 18.29 -15.59 2.36
C ASP A 655 19.01 -16.92 2.63
N ILE A 656 18.52 -17.66 3.63
CA ILE A 656 19.09 -18.94 4.07
C ILE A 656 17.95 -19.89 4.36
N GLN A 657 18.11 -21.18 4.05
CA GLN A 657 17.07 -22.15 4.36
C GLN A 657 17.12 -22.52 5.85
N SER A 658 16.29 -21.86 6.66
CA SER A 658 16.20 -22.11 8.11
C SER A 658 14.88 -21.60 8.68
N ASN A 659 14.33 -22.32 9.66
CA ASN A 659 13.14 -21.90 10.37
C ASN A 659 13.45 -20.72 11.30
N LEU A 660 12.48 -19.84 11.50
CA LEU A 660 12.55 -18.88 12.60
C LEU A 660 12.37 -19.59 13.94
N ILE A 661 13.28 -19.35 14.87
CA ILE A 661 13.27 -19.90 16.23
C ILE A 661 13.05 -18.78 17.24
N ILE A 662 12.15 -18.97 18.21
CA ILE A 662 11.91 -18.05 19.33
C ILE A 662 12.45 -18.71 20.61
N GLY A 663 13.20 -17.94 21.41
CA GLY A 663 13.72 -18.36 22.71
C GLY A 663 15.05 -19.14 22.67
N ALA A 664 15.65 -19.35 21.50
CA ALA A 664 16.97 -19.97 21.34
C ALA A 664 17.58 -19.62 19.97
N GLN A 665 18.82 -20.04 19.72
CA GLN A 665 19.40 -20.09 18.39
C GLN A 665 19.76 -21.51 17.98
N THR A 666 19.62 -21.82 16.69
CA THR A 666 20.17 -23.04 16.08
C THR A 666 21.69 -23.06 16.26
N ASN A 667 22.26 -24.22 16.55
CA ASN A 667 23.70 -24.43 16.63
C ASN A 667 24.03 -25.87 16.28
N VAL A 668 24.56 -26.10 15.08
CA VAL A 668 24.86 -27.44 14.55
C VAL A 668 25.93 -28.17 15.35
N ASN A 669 26.73 -27.44 16.13
CA ASN A 669 27.77 -28.01 16.99
C ASN A 669 27.27 -28.39 18.40
N SER A 670 26.02 -28.05 18.74
CA SER A 670 25.43 -28.42 20.03
C SER A 670 24.73 -29.78 19.96
N GLU A 671 24.72 -30.53 21.06
CA GLU A 671 24.09 -31.87 21.09
C GLU A 671 22.57 -31.82 20.86
N SER A 672 21.91 -30.75 21.31
CA SER A 672 20.47 -30.54 21.09
C SER A 672 20.13 -29.87 19.76
N GLY A 673 21.14 -29.39 19.02
CA GLY A 673 20.95 -28.56 17.83
C GLY A 673 20.64 -27.08 18.12
N TYR A 674 20.56 -26.67 19.39
CA TYR A 674 20.31 -25.27 19.80
C TYR A 674 21.22 -24.82 20.96
N SER A 675 21.46 -23.50 21.05
CA SER A 675 22.19 -22.86 22.16
C SER A 675 21.57 -21.52 22.58
N ASP A 676 22.14 -20.90 23.62
CA ASP A 676 21.83 -19.53 24.07
C ASP A 676 20.34 -19.30 24.42
N TYR A 677 19.74 -20.28 25.10
CA TYR A 677 18.34 -20.32 25.50
C TYR A 677 17.93 -19.13 26.36
N TYR A 678 16.74 -18.61 26.08
CA TYR A 678 16.11 -17.54 26.83
C TYR A 678 15.71 -17.99 28.24
N TRP A 679 15.76 -17.05 29.20
CA TRP A 679 15.26 -17.26 30.55
C TRP A 679 14.31 -16.15 30.98
N GLY A 680 13.01 -16.41 30.85
CA GLY A 680 11.97 -15.42 31.11
C GLY A 680 10.72 -15.67 30.26
N SER A 681 9.84 -14.68 30.22
CA SER A 681 8.65 -14.69 29.38
C SER A 681 8.85 -13.90 28.08
N ILE A 682 8.35 -14.45 26.98
CA ILE A 682 8.20 -13.78 25.68
C ILE A 682 6.72 -13.84 25.31
N ASP A 683 6.23 -12.76 24.73
CA ASP A 683 4.82 -12.53 24.44
C ASP A 683 4.66 -11.72 23.14
N ASP A 684 3.55 -11.97 22.42
CA ASP A 684 3.07 -11.23 21.25
C ASP A 684 4.16 -10.87 20.22
N VAL A 685 4.82 -11.89 19.67
CA VAL A 685 5.83 -11.72 18.61
C VAL A 685 5.10 -11.43 17.30
N ARG A 686 5.33 -10.27 16.70
CA ARG A 686 4.72 -9.84 15.43
C ARG A 686 5.80 -9.54 14.39
N MET A 687 5.53 -9.87 13.14
CA MET A 687 6.38 -9.56 11.98
C MET A 687 5.56 -8.91 10.87
N TYR A 688 6.15 -7.93 10.18
CA TYR A 688 5.49 -7.13 9.17
C TYR A 688 6.37 -6.98 7.92
N HIS A 689 5.77 -7.05 6.73
CA HIS A 689 6.39 -6.73 5.43
C HIS A 689 6.46 -5.22 5.14
N ARG A 690 6.42 -4.40 6.18
CA ARG A 690 6.43 -2.94 6.06
C ARG A 690 7.08 -2.30 7.28
N PRO A 691 7.56 -1.06 7.15
CA PRO A 691 7.97 -0.30 8.31
C PRO A 691 6.73 0.16 9.09
N LEU A 692 6.68 -0.16 10.39
CA LEU A 692 5.71 0.43 11.32
C LEU A 692 6.07 1.89 11.57
N LEU A 693 5.05 2.74 11.63
CA LEU A 693 5.16 4.15 12.02
C LEU A 693 5.34 4.27 13.54
N GLU A 694 5.92 5.39 13.98
CA GLU A 694 6.21 5.63 15.40
C GLU A 694 4.95 5.55 16.28
N ASP A 695 3.81 6.10 15.84
CA ASP A 695 2.56 5.98 16.60
C ASP A 695 2.06 4.54 16.71
N GLU A 696 2.24 3.71 15.68
CA GLU A 696 1.88 2.29 15.73
C GLU A 696 2.72 1.55 16.79
N ILE A 697 4.02 1.86 16.84
CA ILE A 697 4.95 1.27 17.82
C ILE A 697 4.59 1.69 19.25
N ILE A 698 4.22 2.96 19.46
CA ILE A 698 3.79 3.45 20.78
C ILE A 698 2.48 2.78 21.21
N VAL A 699 1.53 2.59 20.29
CA VAL A 699 0.27 1.88 20.56
C VAL A 699 0.54 0.42 20.96
N LEU A 700 1.36 -0.32 20.22
CA LEU A 700 1.76 -1.70 20.58
C LEU A 700 2.48 -1.74 21.94
N ALA A 701 3.37 -0.77 22.21
CA ALA A 701 4.05 -0.64 23.49
C ALA A 701 3.13 -0.35 24.68
N ASN A 702 1.86 -0.03 24.44
CA ASN A 702 0.84 0.15 25.46
C ASN A 702 -0.09 -1.05 25.62
N GLY A 703 0.21 -2.17 24.96
CA GLY A 703 -0.54 -3.43 25.09
C GLY A 703 -1.81 -3.46 24.24
N PHE A 704 -1.78 -2.80 23.08
CA PHE A 704 -2.80 -3.00 22.05
C PHE A 704 -2.77 -4.45 21.59
N ASP A 705 -3.94 -5.07 21.55
CA ASP A 705 -4.14 -6.45 21.10
C ASP A 705 -4.56 -6.44 19.63
#